data_AF-A0A0W0S349-F1
#
_entry.id   AF-A0A0W0S349-F1
#
_cell.length_a   1.000
_cell.length_b   1.000
_cell.length_c   1.000
_cell.angle_alpha   90.00
_cell.angle_beta   90.00
_cell.angle_gamma   90.00
#
_symmetry.space_group_name_H-M   'P 1'
#
loop_
_entity.id
_entity.type
_entity.pdbx_description
1 polymer ?
#
loop_
_entity_poly.entity_id
_entity_poly.type
_entity_poly.pdbx_seq_one_letter_code
_entity_poly.pdbx_strand_id
1 'polypeptide(L)'
;MHESEFNELLKTIGDFNVSLESIFEEHEITKFSSTQLTHLCLKAVEYDGDDLTSVPKPINGIPFSTTDYYAICTKAVENTGKALAHVPIELRDFALCFKAVKQHGFALEFVPSSSESKIQEQEYIRLWNESVKTYGLALEKIPLKYRNASLCNTAVLQNPLAFKWVPNPAITKDSVLSREEYINICFSTIKTDGLLLERMINDPLIDPPTLKQLTYFAVKHNARTIEFANPSLFTEMEYRDLCMMAVKYNGLALQYIPAPQNGKPFSTEYYFTLCKAAVGKDAEALQYVVNDELKKKIIDSVTPFEILANSYTAINYFPKGYENLDEINYKFLSGIEHVVIASNGNAQQKEIRDSYLAYANKSKRKGKTLFIYSEDLENFLNYMNSIKLLQSLNLVMLDHFQQYNEQICGKNSDDIINLLRTYLNINRVTLLGCATAKSKPLVSEKALFTQLKHEFDGIKKDACSLVLSSLPLEEKKASKILETQKNPTYFLYKNKDEYILEYRASGGKKELVSLSQKQVDQLFNVLGKPNHQFPEKGHELFSSLNSKVKIELWALRTTMLASFKSNNSTYQQRKSIFPFLTKGVLQPEDIEKLEESLLKKLFLEITNTPDIQRPITLKGYTQGIYVDVQNNRFYFSDTNIYSQGYSQSLFATSEESIDDKELTALHNRLLAAMFGEEIGSETKYKSLIGTTMDKSSNNS
;
A
#
# COMPACT_ATOMS: atom_id res chain seq x y z
N MET A 1 14.93 44.26 -11.65
CA MET A 1 13.45 44.23 -11.81
C MET A 1 12.81 44.75 -10.53
N HIS A 2 11.65 45.43 -10.59
CA HIS A 2 10.96 45.87 -9.36
C HIS A 2 10.45 44.65 -8.56
N GLU A 3 10.38 44.76 -7.23
CA GLU A 3 10.08 43.63 -6.34
C GLU A 3 8.67 43.05 -6.55
N SER A 4 7.68 43.87 -6.92
CA SER A 4 6.33 43.41 -7.25
C SER A 4 6.29 42.55 -8.51
N GLU A 5 6.98 42.98 -9.57
CA GLU A 5 7.08 42.24 -10.85
C GLU A 5 7.86 40.93 -10.65
N PHE A 6 8.92 40.96 -9.85
CA PHE A 6 9.72 39.78 -9.52
C PHE A 6 8.91 38.73 -8.73
N ASN A 7 8.09 39.17 -7.76
CA ASN A 7 7.23 38.26 -7.00
C ASN A 7 6.11 37.66 -7.86
N GLU A 8 5.64 38.36 -8.90
CA GLU A 8 4.70 37.83 -9.87
C GLU A 8 5.36 36.79 -10.77
N LEU A 9 6.57 37.06 -11.27
CA LEU A 9 7.38 36.10 -12.01
C LEU A 9 7.67 34.82 -11.20
N LEU A 10 7.92 34.92 -9.89
CA LEU A 10 8.15 33.73 -9.07
C LEU A 10 6.92 32.82 -8.94
N LYS A 11 5.70 33.36 -9.09
CA LYS A 11 4.48 32.56 -9.07
C LYS A 11 4.31 31.75 -10.36
N THR A 12 4.82 32.25 -11.50
CA THR A 12 4.62 31.58 -12.79
C THR A 12 5.41 30.28 -12.94
N ILE A 13 6.56 30.14 -12.27
CA ILE A 13 7.39 28.93 -12.28
C ILE A 13 6.60 27.70 -11.77
N GLY A 14 5.72 27.88 -10.78
CA GLY A 14 4.95 26.77 -10.19
C GLY A 14 3.59 26.51 -10.84
N ASP A 15 2.93 27.54 -11.36
CA ASP A 15 1.54 27.44 -11.84
C ASP A 15 1.43 27.10 -13.34
N PHE A 16 2.46 27.39 -14.14
CA PHE A 16 2.40 27.32 -15.61
C PHE A 16 3.48 26.45 -16.28
N ASN A 17 4.28 25.68 -15.53
CA ASN A 17 5.35 24.84 -16.10
C ASN A 17 6.38 25.63 -16.94
N VAL A 18 6.70 26.86 -16.54
CA VAL A 18 7.64 27.72 -17.26
C VAL A 18 9.07 27.39 -16.83
N SER A 19 9.93 27.02 -17.79
CA SER A 19 11.33 26.67 -17.52
C SER A 19 12.21 27.91 -17.29
N LEU A 20 13.35 27.72 -16.62
CA LEU A 20 14.31 28.79 -16.41
C LEU A 20 14.86 29.34 -17.74
N GLU A 21 14.96 28.48 -18.77
CA GLU A 21 15.38 28.86 -20.12
C GLU A 21 14.43 29.89 -20.74
N SER A 22 13.12 29.63 -20.71
CA SER A 22 12.11 30.56 -21.23
C SER A 22 12.13 31.90 -20.51
N ILE A 23 12.37 31.90 -19.18
CA ILE A 23 12.48 33.14 -18.41
C ILE A 23 13.70 33.96 -18.84
N PHE A 24 14.83 33.33 -19.14
CA PHE A 24 16.03 34.03 -19.61
C PHE A 24 15.94 34.49 -21.07
N GLU A 25 15.10 33.87 -21.89
CA GLU A 25 14.76 34.36 -23.22
C GLU A 25 13.87 35.62 -23.16
N GLU A 26 12.87 35.64 -22.28
CA GLU A 26 11.95 36.78 -22.13
C GLU A 26 12.57 37.95 -21.33
N HIS A 27 13.37 37.63 -20.31
CA HIS A 27 14.00 38.58 -19.41
C HIS A 27 15.52 38.41 -19.43
N GLU A 28 16.23 39.33 -20.09
CA GLU A 28 17.70 39.37 -20.07
C GLU A 28 18.24 39.22 -18.62
N ILE A 29 19.19 38.29 -18.43
CA ILE A 29 19.78 37.96 -17.11
C ILE A 29 20.30 39.20 -16.37
N THR A 30 20.81 40.20 -17.10
CA THR A 30 21.33 41.47 -16.58
C THR A 30 20.27 42.34 -15.88
N LYS A 31 18.98 42.05 -16.05
CA LYS A 31 17.87 42.77 -15.40
C LYS A 31 17.64 42.35 -13.95
N PHE A 32 18.21 41.24 -13.51
CA PHE A 32 18.08 40.73 -12.14
C PHE A 32 19.27 41.18 -11.28
N SER A 33 19.00 41.56 -10.03
CA SER A 33 20.08 41.65 -9.04
C SER A 33 20.61 40.25 -8.71
N SER A 34 21.82 40.14 -8.15
CA SER A 34 22.39 38.85 -7.75
C SER A 34 21.48 38.08 -6.79
N THR A 35 20.86 38.77 -5.82
CA THR A 35 19.90 38.16 -4.88
C THR A 35 18.63 37.67 -5.57
N GLN A 36 18.08 38.46 -6.51
CA GLN A 36 16.92 38.06 -7.30
C GLN A 36 17.23 36.84 -8.17
N LEU A 37 18.39 36.84 -8.83
CA LEU A 37 18.82 35.73 -9.66
C LEU A 37 19.01 34.45 -8.84
N THR A 38 19.64 34.53 -7.66
CA THR A 38 19.77 33.38 -6.75
C THR A 38 18.40 32.82 -6.34
N HIS A 39 17.46 33.68 -5.96
CA HIS A 39 16.13 33.24 -5.55
C HIS A 39 15.33 32.62 -6.70
N LEU A 40 15.43 33.21 -7.90
CA LEU A 40 14.82 32.69 -9.13
C LEU A 40 15.35 31.29 -9.46
N CYS A 41 16.67 31.13 -9.52
CA CYS A 41 17.30 29.85 -9.82
C CYS A 41 16.97 28.80 -8.75
N LEU A 42 16.96 29.17 -7.47
CA LEU A 42 16.56 28.25 -6.39
C LEU A 42 15.12 27.78 -6.55
N LYS A 43 14.19 28.68 -6.91
CA LYS A 43 12.78 28.36 -7.09
C LYS A 43 12.55 27.45 -8.30
N ALA A 44 13.25 27.71 -9.40
CA ALA A 44 13.21 26.88 -10.59
C ALA A 44 13.70 25.46 -10.31
N VAL A 45 14.90 25.30 -9.74
CA VAL A 45 15.44 23.96 -9.45
C VAL A 45 14.74 23.23 -8.30
N GLU A 46 14.00 23.96 -7.44
CA GLU A 46 13.10 23.36 -6.45
C GLU A 46 11.88 22.72 -7.13
N TYR A 47 11.41 23.30 -8.23
CA TYR A 47 10.30 22.78 -9.03
C TYR A 47 10.77 21.65 -9.96
N ASP A 48 11.77 21.91 -10.80
CA ASP A 48 12.39 20.95 -11.71
C ASP A 48 13.92 20.98 -11.58
N GLY A 49 14.51 19.91 -11.03
CA GLY A 49 15.96 19.82 -10.85
C GLY A 49 16.77 19.91 -12.14
N ASP A 50 16.18 19.63 -13.31
CA ASP A 50 16.87 19.69 -14.60
C ASP A 50 17.10 21.14 -15.10
N ASP A 51 16.40 22.13 -14.54
CA ASP A 51 16.63 23.56 -14.80
C ASP A 51 18.04 24.03 -14.41
N LEU A 52 18.80 23.20 -13.66
CA LEU A 52 20.22 23.45 -13.39
C LEU A 52 21.04 23.59 -14.67
N THR A 53 20.62 22.96 -15.78
CA THR A 53 21.24 23.11 -17.11
C THR A 53 21.28 24.55 -17.59
N SER A 54 20.23 25.30 -17.30
CA SER A 54 20.02 26.68 -17.70
C SER A 54 20.62 27.69 -16.71
N VAL A 55 21.01 27.25 -15.51
CA VAL A 55 21.66 28.12 -14.53
C VAL A 55 23.04 28.55 -15.04
N PRO A 56 23.34 29.86 -15.11
CA PRO A 56 24.63 30.34 -15.59
C PRO A 56 25.79 29.81 -14.75
N LYS A 57 26.74 29.13 -15.42
CA LYS A 57 27.93 28.58 -14.76
C LYS A 57 28.86 29.70 -14.29
N PRO A 58 29.53 29.54 -13.14
CA PRO A 58 30.49 30.53 -12.65
C PRO A 58 31.79 30.47 -13.49
N ILE A 59 31.88 31.24 -14.58
CA ILE A 59 33.12 31.43 -15.34
C ILE A 59 33.33 32.95 -15.57
N ASN A 60 34.46 33.50 -15.10
CA ASN A 60 35.00 34.85 -15.39
C ASN A 60 33.99 36.02 -15.47
N GLY A 61 33.38 36.41 -14.34
CA GLY A 61 32.49 37.61 -14.26
C GLY A 61 31.22 37.39 -13.45
N ILE A 62 31.41 36.83 -12.26
CA ILE A 62 30.47 36.08 -11.41
C ILE A 62 29.10 36.77 -11.15
N PRO A 63 27.94 36.15 -11.53
CA PRO A 63 26.61 36.56 -11.07
C PRO A 63 26.23 36.05 -9.66
N PHE A 64 26.84 34.94 -9.19
CA PHE A 64 26.50 34.23 -7.95
C PHE A 64 27.71 34.03 -7.04
N SER A 65 27.59 34.18 -5.72
CA SER A 65 28.67 33.68 -4.84
C SER A 65 28.85 32.16 -5.00
N THR A 66 30.05 31.65 -4.75
CA THR A 66 30.30 30.19 -4.77
C THR A 66 29.35 29.44 -3.84
N THR A 67 29.00 30.05 -2.71
CA THR A 67 28.04 29.52 -1.74
C THR A 67 26.62 29.45 -2.32
N ASP A 68 26.17 30.49 -3.02
CA ASP A 68 24.83 30.51 -3.63
C ASP A 68 24.69 29.47 -4.74
N TYR A 69 25.70 29.37 -5.62
CA TYR A 69 25.69 28.37 -6.68
C TYR A 69 25.75 26.94 -6.13
N TYR A 70 26.51 26.71 -5.05
CA TYR A 70 26.51 25.42 -4.36
C TYR A 70 25.13 25.10 -3.74
N ALA A 71 24.44 26.10 -3.19
CA ALA A 71 23.08 25.93 -2.66
C ALA A 71 22.07 25.58 -3.78
N ILE A 72 22.16 26.24 -4.94
CA ILE A 72 21.35 25.93 -6.13
C ILE A 72 21.63 24.50 -6.59
N CYS A 73 22.90 24.11 -6.75
CA CYS A 73 23.28 22.74 -7.09
C CYS A 73 22.72 21.73 -6.08
N THR A 74 22.80 22.04 -4.79
CA THR A 74 22.29 21.19 -3.71
C THR A 74 20.79 20.98 -3.81
N LYS A 75 20.03 22.05 -4.08
CA LYS A 75 18.57 21.97 -4.23
C LYS A 75 18.17 21.19 -5.48
N ALA A 76 18.88 21.42 -6.59
CA ALA A 76 18.66 20.69 -7.84
C ALA A 76 18.86 19.18 -7.68
N VAL A 77 19.95 18.73 -7.04
CA VAL A 77 20.20 17.29 -6.83
C VAL A 77 19.28 16.64 -5.80
N GLU A 78 18.74 17.43 -4.85
CA GLU A 78 17.69 16.95 -3.93
C GLU A 78 16.38 16.67 -4.66
N ASN A 79 16.05 17.46 -5.70
CA ASN A 79 14.89 17.24 -6.56
C ASN A 79 15.17 16.11 -7.57
N THR A 80 16.19 16.28 -8.41
CA THR A 80 16.59 15.32 -9.47
C THR A 80 18.04 14.89 -9.28
N GLY A 81 18.26 13.66 -8.79
CA GLY A 81 19.62 13.15 -8.52
C GLY A 81 20.57 13.18 -9.73
N LYS A 82 20.04 13.08 -10.97
CA LYS A 82 20.83 13.17 -12.21
C LYS A 82 21.37 14.57 -12.51
N ALA A 83 20.83 15.62 -11.88
CA ALA A 83 21.31 16.99 -12.03
C ALA A 83 22.79 17.15 -11.65
N LEU A 84 23.36 16.19 -10.89
CA LEU A 84 24.80 16.12 -10.60
C LEU A 84 25.66 16.16 -11.88
N ALA A 85 25.16 15.65 -13.00
CA ALA A 85 25.83 15.72 -14.31
C ALA A 85 26.16 17.15 -14.75
N HIS A 86 25.36 18.13 -14.35
CA HIS A 86 25.51 19.55 -14.71
C HIS A 86 26.31 20.36 -13.69
N VAL A 87 26.57 19.80 -12.51
CA VAL A 87 27.41 20.42 -11.48
C VAL A 87 28.88 20.38 -11.94
N PRO A 88 29.65 21.49 -11.86
CA PRO A 88 31.10 21.47 -12.10
C PRO A 88 31.83 20.45 -11.23
N ILE A 89 32.83 19.75 -11.78
CA ILE A 89 33.50 18.64 -11.10
C ILE A 89 34.16 19.06 -9.78
N GLU A 90 34.61 20.31 -9.70
CA GLU A 90 35.27 20.92 -8.54
C GLU A 90 34.32 21.10 -7.34
N LEU A 91 33.01 21.14 -7.59
CA LEU A 91 31.96 21.27 -6.56
C LEU A 91 31.34 19.93 -6.16
N ARG A 92 31.67 18.83 -6.86
CA ARG A 92 31.15 17.48 -6.57
C ARG A 92 31.88 16.85 -5.38
N ASP A 93 31.67 17.42 -4.21
CA ASP A 93 32.14 16.85 -2.95
C ASP A 93 31.29 15.66 -2.49
N PHE A 94 31.71 15.00 -1.40
CA PHE A 94 30.99 13.85 -0.85
C PHE A 94 29.54 14.19 -0.48
N ALA A 95 29.28 15.34 0.15
CA ALA A 95 27.96 15.69 0.63
C ALA A 95 26.95 15.86 -0.52
N LEU A 96 27.36 16.56 -1.57
CA LEU A 96 26.54 16.77 -2.76
C LEU A 96 26.32 15.47 -3.54
N CYS A 97 27.39 14.69 -3.75
CA CYS A 97 27.30 13.38 -4.40
C CYS A 97 26.39 12.42 -3.62
N PHE A 98 26.47 12.43 -2.29
CA PHE A 98 25.67 11.56 -1.45
C PHE A 98 24.18 11.92 -1.51
N LYS A 99 23.83 13.21 -1.55
CA LYS A 99 22.46 13.65 -1.78
C LYS A 99 21.92 13.18 -3.14
N ALA A 100 22.71 13.36 -4.19
CA ALA A 100 22.34 12.92 -5.54
C ALA A 100 22.09 11.40 -5.61
N VAL A 101 23.00 10.59 -5.05
CA VAL A 101 22.90 9.12 -5.02
C VAL A 101 21.74 8.63 -4.16
N LYS A 102 21.50 9.29 -3.01
CA LYS A 102 20.36 9.00 -2.14
C LYS A 102 19.04 9.28 -2.85
N GLN A 103 18.99 10.31 -3.70
CA GLN A 103 17.80 10.61 -4.48
C GLN A 103 17.64 9.65 -5.67
N HIS A 104 18.72 9.34 -6.38
CA HIS A 104 18.71 8.36 -7.45
C HIS A 104 20.05 7.64 -7.57
N GLY A 105 20.08 6.34 -7.30
CA GLY A 105 21.33 5.56 -7.21
C GLY A 105 22.18 5.56 -8.49
N PHE A 106 21.56 5.74 -9.66
CA PHE A 106 22.30 5.84 -10.92
C PHE A 106 23.12 7.14 -11.06
N ALA A 107 22.86 8.16 -10.22
CA ALA A 107 23.68 9.36 -10.15
C ALA A 107 25.14 9.07 -9.78
N LEU A 108 25.45 7.85 -9.29
CA LEU A 108 26.80 7.36 -9.09
C LEU A 108 27.68 7.52 -10.35
N GLU A 109 27.12 7.42 -11.54
CA GLU A 109 27.85 7.61 -12.81
C GLU A 109 28.46 9.02 -12.96
N PHE A 110 27.89 10.02 -12.28
CA PHE A 110 28.36 11.41 -12.31
C PHE A 110 29.27 11.76 -11.13
N VAL A 111 29.50 10.81 -10.21
CA VAL A 111 30.47 11.02 -9.13
C VAL A 111 31.88 11.03 -9.76
N PRO A 112 32.73 12.02 -9.44
CA PRO A 112 34.07 12.11 -10.01
C PRO A 112 34.90 10.88 -9.67
N SER A 113 35.93 10.60 -10.47
CA SER A 113 36.87 9.52 -10.17
C SER A 113 37.77 9.88 -8.98
N SER A 114 38.39 8.88 -8.35
CA SER A 114 39.30 9.11 -7.21
C SER A 114 40.52 9.97 -7.56
N SER A 115 40.91 10.05 -8.84
CA SER A 115 41.99 10.90 -9.32
C SER A 115 41.59 12.38 -9.49
N GLU A 116 40.30 12.67 -9.63
CA GLU A 116 39.76 14.00 -9.94
C GLU A 116 39.06 14.64 -8.73
N SER A 117 38.93 13.89 -7.63
CA SER A 117 38.07 14.24 -6.51
C SER A 117 38.81 14.37 -5.18
N LYS A 118 38.24 15.15 -4.26
CA LYS A 118 38.62 15.20 -2.84
C LYS A 118 37.93 14.13 -1.98
N ILE A 119 37.03 13.33 -2.58
CA ILE A 119 36.29 12.26 -1.90
C ILE A 119 37.27 11.14 -1.50
N GLN A 120 37.21 10.75 -0.24
CA GLN A 120 38.06 9.70 0.31
C GLN A 120 37.49 8.31 0.02
N GLU A 121 38.32 7.27 0.08
CA GLU A 121 37.89 5.88 -0.19
C GLU A 121 36.72 5.43 0.70
N GLN A 122 36.71 5.77 1.99
CA GLN A 122 35.61 5.44 2.91
C GLN A 122 34.30 6.12 2.52
N GLU A 123 34.37 7.30 1.92
CA GLU A 123 33.23 8.05 1.42
C GLU A 123 32.67 7.44 0.14
N TYR A 124 33.54 6.98 -0.78
CA TYR A 124 33.11 6.18 -1.94
C TYR A 124 32.39 4.91 -1.52
N ILE A 125 32.88 4.19 -0.48
CA ILE A 125 32.19 3.01 0.05
C ILE A 125 30.77 3.35 0.51
N ARG A 126 30.56 4.52 1.13
CA ARG A 126 29.21 4.98 1.52
C ARG A 126 28.36 5.30 0.30
N LEU A 127 28.92 5.97 -0.71
CA LEU A 127 28.22 6.26 -1.97
C LEU A 127 27.77 4.98 -2.67
N TRP A 128 28.66 3.99 -2.80
CA TRP A 128 28.36 2.69 -3.40
C TRP A 128 27.26 1.91 -2.66
N ASN A 129 27.31 1.90 -1.33
CA ASN A 129 26.27 1.27 -0.53
C ASN A 129 24.92 1.95 -0.70
N GLU A 130 24.89 3.27 -0.72
CA GLU A 130 23.64 4.01 -0.92
C GLU A 130 23.12 3.84 -2.34
N SER A 131 23.99 3.82 -3.35
CA SER A 131 23.59 3.70 -4.76
C SER A 131 22.90 2.37 -5.05
N VAL A 132 23.39 1.25 -4.52
CA VAL A 132 22.75 -0.06 -4.75
C VAL A 132 21.47 -0.23 -3.95
N LYS A 133 21.33 0.45 -2.80
CA LYS A 133 20.09 0.46 -2.02
C LYS A 133 18.97 1.22 -2.74
N THR A 134 19.29 2.31 -3.41
CA THR A 134 18.31 3.10 -4.16
C THR A 134 18.11 2.60 -5.58
N TYR A 135 19.14 2.00 -6.21
CA TYR A 135 19.10 1.45 -7.55
C TYR A 135 20.12 0.29 -7.74
N GLY A 136 19.67 -0.96 -7.64
CA GLY A 136 20.53 -2.16 -7.61
C GLY A 136 21.43 -2.35 -8.83
N LEU A 137 20.99 -1.88 -10.02
CA LEU A 137 21.82 -1.93 -11.23
C LEU A 137 23.04 -0.98 -11.18
N ALA A 138 23.09 -0.04 -10.22
CA ALA A 138 24.27 0.79 -9.98
C ALA A 138 25.53 -0.04 -9.67
N LEU A 139 25.38 -1.32 -9.29
CA LEU A 139 26.48 -2.27 -9.12
C LEU A 139 27.42 -2.32 -10.35
N GLU A 140 26.89 -2.10 -11.57
CA GLU A 140 27.67 -2.01 -12.80
C GLU A 140 28.79 -0.98 -12.74
N LYS A 141 28.52 0.19 -12.14
CA LYS A 141 29.44 1.32 -12.06
C LYS A 141 30.46 1.18 -10.92
N ILE A 142 30.30 0.18 -10.05
CA ILE A 142 31.17 -0.03 -8.89
C ILE A 142 32.36 -0.91 -9.30
N PRO A 143 33.62 -0.54 -8.98
CA PRO A 143 34.78 -1.35 -9.34
C PRO A 143 34.73 -2.76 -8.74
N LEU A 144 35.19 -3.77 -9.49
CA LEU A 144 35.12 -5.20 -9.11
C LEU A 144 35.68 -5.48 -7.71
N LYS A 145 36.80 -4.82 -7.35
CA LYS A 145 37.46 -4.98 -6.04
C LYS A 145 36.61 -4.55 -4.83
N TYR A 146 35.50 -3.84 -5.03
CA TYR A 146 34.58 -3.43 -3.97
C TYR A 146 33.23 -4.17 -4.02
N ARG A 147 33.01 -5.05 -5.00
CA ARG A 147 31.79 -5.87 -5.14
C ARG A 147 31.81 -7.05 -4.17
N ASN A 148 31.86 -6.76 -2.87
CA ASN A 148 31.80 -7.76 -1.81
C ASN A 148 30.40 -8.37 -1.65
N ALA A 149 30.28 -9.39 -0.79
CA ALA A 149 29.05 -10.15 -0.63
C ALA A 149 27.87 -9.29 -0.14
N SER A 150 28.11 -8.36 0.79
CA SER A 150 27.07 -7.49 1.34
C SER A 150 26.50 -6.54 0.28
N LEU A 151 27.38 -5.92 -0.51
CA LEU A 151 26.99 -4.99 -1.57
C LEU A 151 26.25 -5.72 -2.70
N CYS A 152 26.78 -6.86 -3.15
CA CYS A 152 26.13 -7.67 -4.17
C CYS A 152 24.76 -8.19 -3.73
N ASN A 153 24.64 -8.67 -2.48
CA ASN A 153 23.34 -9.09 -1.93
C ASN A 153 22.35 -7.93 -1.87
N THR A 154 22.79 -6.75 -1.43
CA THR A 154 21.93 -5.55 -1.39
C THR A 154 21.43 -5.20 -2.79
N ALA A 155 22.31 -5.27 -3.80
CA ALA A 155 21.98 -4.97 -5.18
C ALA A 155 20.94 -5.95 -5.76
N VAL A 156 21.13 -7.27 -5.60
CA VAL A 156 20.18 -8.27 -6.13
C VAL A 156 18.86 -8.30 -5.38
N LEU A 157 18.86 -7.97 -4.08
CA LEU A 157 17.63 -7.86 -3.30
C LEU A 157 16.81 -6.62 -3.71
N GLN A 158 17.47 -5.55 -4.15
CA GLN A 158 16.80 -4.35 -4.66
C GLN A 158 16.32 -4.56 -6.11
N ASN A 159 17.19 -5.09 -6.97
CA ASN A 159 16.87 -5.43 -8.35
C ASN A 159 17.57 -6.75 -8.76
N PRO A 160 16.84 -7.86 -8.94
CA PRO A 160 17.42 -9.17 -9.25
C PRO A 160 18.27 -9.19 -10.53
N LEU A 161 17.99 -8.31 -11.49
CA LEU A 161 18.77 -8.20 -12.73
C LEU A 161 20.22 -7.73 -12.49
N ALA A 162 20.51 -7.13 -11.34
CA ALA A 162 21.85 -6.76 -10.91
C ALA A 162 22.79 -7.97 -10.79
N PHE A 163 22.25 -9.20 -10.71
CA PHE A 163 23.03 -10.43 -10.71
C PHE A 163 24.01 -10.53 -11.90
N LYS A 164 23.66 -9.93 -13.05
CA LYS A 164 24.56 -9.84 -14.22
C LYS A 164 25.92 -9.21 -13.89
N TRP A 165 25.98 -8.35 -12.87
CA TRP A 165 27.16 -7.61 -12.45
C TRP A 165 27.83 -8.19 -11.20
N VAL A 166 27.32 -9.29 -10.66
CA VAL A 166 27.97 -10.01 -9.55
C VAL A 166 29.19 -10.76 -10.09
N PRO A 167 30.39 -10.58 -9.51
CA PRO A 167 31.60 -11.16 -10.07
C PRO A 167 31.68 -12.66 -9.77
N ASN A 168 31.51 -13.52 -10.78
CA ASN A 168 31.67 -14.96 -10.65
C ASN A 168 33.15 -15.32 -10.37
N PRO A 169 33.51 -15.90 -9.21
CA PRO A 169 34.90 -16.21 -8.85
C PRO A 169 35.63 -17.19 -9.78
N ALA A 170 34.93 -18.03 -10.54
CA ALA A 170 35.56 -18.95 -11.49
C ALA A 170 35.96 -18.30 -12.80
N ILE A 171 35.32 -17.18 -13.17
CA ILE A 171 35.48 -16.55 -14.49
C ILE A 171 36.11 -15.15 -14.36
N THR A 172 35.87 -14.47 -13.24
CA THR A 172 36.33 -13.11 -12.99
C THR A 172 37.57 -13.13 -12.09
N LYS A 173 38.76 -12.90 -12.67
CA LYS A 173 40.05 -12.96 -11.96
C LYS A 173 40.13 -12.03 -10.75
N ASP A 174 39.56 -10.83 -10.86
CA ASP A 174 39.58 -9.82 -9.79
C ASP A 174 38.35 -9.88 -8.87
N SER A 175 37.64 -11.02 -8.85
CA SER A 175 36.52 -11.20 -7.93
C SER A 175 37.02 -11.25 -6.49
N VAL A 176 36.34 -10.50 -5.61
CA VAL A 176 36.57 -10.52 -4.16
C VAL A 176 35.64 -11.49 -3.43
N LEU A 177 34.78 -12.20 -4.16
CA LEU A 177 33.83 -13.16 -3.58
C LEU A 177 34.46 -14.54 -3.45
N SER A 178 34.19 -15.21 -2.34
CA SER A 178 34.36 -16.66 -2.21
C SER A 178 33.25 -17.42 -2.94
N ARG A 179 33.47 -18.73 -3.19
CA ARG A 179 32.44 -19.61 -3.75
C ARG A 179 31.16 -19.61 -2.91
N GLU A 180 31.28 -19.65 -1.59
CA GLU A 180 30.13 -19.68 -0.67
C GLU A 180 29.32 -18.37 -0.74
N GLU A 181 29.99 -17.23 -0.72
CA GLU A 181 29.33 -15.92 -0.85
C GLU A 181 28.60 -15.78 -2.20
N TYR A 182 29.23 -16.23 -3.29
CA TYR A 182 28.60 -16.23 -4.61
C TYR A 182 27.32 -17.09 -4.63
N ILE A 183 27.38 -18.31 -4.08
CA ILE A 183 26.22 -19.20 -3.98
C ILE A 183 25.11 -18.57 -3.14
N ASN A 184 25.43 -17.91 -2.02
CA ASN A 184 24.45 -17.22 -1.18
C ASN A 184 23.77 -16.06 -1.93
N ILE A 185 24.50 -15.36 -2.79
CA ILE A 185 23.93 -14.33 -3.68
C ILE A 185 23.00 -14.97 -4.72
N CYS A 186 23.35 -16.13 -5.27
CA CYS A 186 22.46 -16.88 -6.17
C CYS A 186 21.11 -17.21 -5.49
N PHE A 187 21.13 -17.71 -4.25
CA PHE A 187 19.89 -17.95 -3.49
C PHE A 187 19.08 -16.67 -3.24
N SER A 188 19.75 -15.57 -2.88
CA SER A 188 19.09 -14.27 -2.69
C SER A 188 18.47 -13.73 -3.98
N THR A 189 19.12 -13.97 -5.12
CA THR A 189 18.63 -13.62 -6.45
C THR A 189 17.39 -14.44 -6.82
N ILE A 190 17.41 -15.75 -6.62
CA ILE A 190 16.25 -16.63 -6.89
C ILE A 190 15.06 -16.30 -5.99
N LYS A 191 15.32 -15.91 -4.74
CA LYS A 191 14.27 -15.51 -3.79
C LYS A 191 13.49 -14.28 -4.27
N THR A 192 14.15 -13.38 -5.01
CA THR A 192 13.52 -12.17 -5.54
C THR A 192 12.93 -12.38 -6.92
N ASP A 193 13.62 -13.11 -7.81
CA ASP A 193 13.09 -13.56 -9.09
C ASP A 193 13.60 -14.96 -9.45
N GLY A 194 12.71 -15.95 -9.34
CA GLY A 194 13.03 -17.34 -9.64
C GLY A 194 13.42 -17.58 -11.10
N LEU A 195 12.99 -16.76 -12.06
CA LEU A 195 13.31 -16.95 -13.49
C LEU A 195 14.81 -16.84 -13.77
N LEU A 196 15.56 -16.16 -12.89
CA LEU A 196 17.01 -16.05 -13.02
C LEU A 196 17.76 -17.37 -12.78
N LEU A 197 17.06 -18.44 -12.38
CA LEU A 197 17.63 -19.80 -12.41
C LEU A 197 18.22 -20.15 -13.79
N GLU A 198 17.61 -19.68 -14.88
CA GLU A 198 18.11 -19.90 -16.25
C GLU A 198 19.59 -19.48 -16.41
N ARG A 199 19.99 -18.38 -15.76
CA ARG A 199 21.37 -17.87 -15.81
C ARG A 199 22.36 -18.70 -15.01
N MET A 200 21.88 -19.58 -14.13
CA MET A 200 22.67 -20.35 -13.17
C MET A 200 22.86 -21.82 -13.59
N ILE A 201 22.05 -22.34 -14.52
CA ILE A 201 22.08 -23.76 -14.95
C ILE A 201 23.46 -24.19 -15.46
N ASN A 202 24.14 -23.29 -16.17
CA ASN A 202 25.44 -23.55 -16.79
C ASN A 202 26.60 -22.89 -16.03
N ASP A 203 26.38 -22.46 -14.79
CA ASP A 203 27.42 -21.79 -14.00
C ASP A 203 28.46 -22.81 -13.51
N PRO A 204 29.76 -22.63 -13.82
CA PRO A 204 30.80 -23.58 -13.46
C PRO A 204 31.03 -23.74 -11.95
N LEU A 205 30.57 -22.80 -11.12
CA LEU A 205 30.68 -22.90 -9.66
C LEU A 205 29.51 -23.62 -9.01
N ILE A 206 28.41 -23.83 -9.74
CA ILE A 206 27.20 -24.45 -9.20
C ILE A 206 27.26 -25.95 -9.50
N ASP A 207 27.53 -26.73 -8.47
CA ASP A 207 27.50 -28.19 -8.59
C ASP A 207 26.06 -28.74 -8.67
N PRO A 208 25.86 -29.98 -9.16
CA PRO A 208 24.53 -30.57 -9.29
C PRO A 208 23.68 -30.55 -8.00
N PRO A 209 24.23 -30.84 -6.80
CA PRO A 209 23.48 -30.71 -5.55
C PRO A 209 23.01 -29.27 -5.26
N THR A 210 23.85 -28.27 -5.49
CA THR A 210 23.49 -26.86 -5.30
C THR A 210 22.45 -26.41 -6.32
N LEU A 211 22.60 -26.80 -7.59
CA LEU A 211 21.63 -26.49 -8.64
C LEU A 211 20.25 -27.08 -8.32
N LYS A 212 20.21 -28.31 -7.76
CA LYS A 212 18.99 -28.95 -7.29
C LYS A 212 18.30 -28.14 -6.18
N GLN A 213 19.06 -27.65 -5.20
CA GLN A 213 18.52 -26.79 -4.14
C GLN A 213 18.00 -25.45 -4.67
N LEU A 214 18.76 -24.79 -5.55
CA LEU A 214 18.36 -23.55 -6.23
C LEU A 214 17.07 -23.76 -7.02
N THR A 215 16.93 -24.89 -7.72
CA THR A 215 15.72 -25.23 -8.47
C THR A 215 14.50 -25.38 -7.56
N TYR A 216 14.63 -26.06 -6.42
CA TYR A 216 13.54 -26.18 -5.46
C TYR A 216 13.11 -24.80 -4.93
N PHE A 217 14.09 -23.95 -4.62
CA PHE A 217 13.84 -22.57 -4.16
C PHE A 217 13.16 -21.73 -5.26
N ALA A 218 13.61 -21.85 -6.51
CA ALA A 218 13.04 -21.14 -7.65
C ALA A 218 11.58 -21.53 -7.88
N VAL A 219 11.25 -22.83 -7.87
CA VAL A 219 9.87 -23.31 -8.07
C VAL A 219 8.94 -22.83 -6.95
N LYS A 220 9.45 -22.78 -5.71
CA LYS A 220 8.69 -22.28 -4.56
C LYS A 220 8.33 -20.79 -4.71
N HIS A 221 9.23 -19.98 -5.26
CA HIS A 221 9.02 -18.54 -5.42
C HIS A 221 8.34 -18.16 -6.74
N ASN A 222 8.56 -18.95 -7.79
CA ASN A 222 7.94 -18.79 -9.10
C ASN A 222 7.78 -20.16 -9.76
N ALA A 223 6.56 -20.71 -9.70
CA ALA A 223 6.25 -22.05 -10.21
C ALA A 223 6.55 -22.25 -11.71
N ARG A 224 6.58 -21.18 -12.51
CA ARG A 224 6.97 -21.24 -13.93
C ARG A 224 8.39 -21.77 -14.12
N THR A 225 9.27 -21.58 -13.14
CA THR A 225 10.68 -22.00 -13.21
C THR A 225 10.87 -23.52 -13.31
N ILE A 226 9.80 -24.32 -13.14
CA ILE A 226 9.83 -25.76 -13.44
C ILE A 226 10.25 -26.04 -14.90
N GLU A 227 10.01 -25.10 -15.83
CA GLU A 227 10.50 -25.13 -17.21
C GLU A 227 12.02 -25.32 -17.31
N PHE A 228 12.76 -24.78 -16.33
CA PHE A 228 14.21 -24.82 -16.26
C PHE A 228 14.76 -25.99 -15.45
N ALA A 229 13.89 -26.80 -14.83
CA ALA A 229 14.33 -27.94 -14.04
C ALA A 229 14.84 -29.06 -14.94
N ASN A 230 16.11 -29.44 -14.78
CA ASN A 230 16.69 -30.59 -15.47
C ASN A 230 16.27 -31.89 -14.75
N PRO A 231 15.38 -32.74 -15.32
CA PRO A 231 14.88 -33.93 -14.63
C PRO A 231 15.97 -34.94 -14.28
N SER A 232 17.08 -34.97 -15.03
CA SER A 232 18.21 -35.87 -14.77
C SER A 232 18.96 -35.57 -13.48
N LEU A 233 18.75 -34.40 -12.87
CA LEU A 233 19.34 -34.03 -11.57
C LEU A 233 18.55 -34.58 -10.37
N PHE A 234 17.37 -35.12 -10.61
CA PHE A 234 16.44 -35.55 -9.56
C PHE A 234 16.20 -37.05 -9.68
N THR A 235 15.96 -37.70 -8.54
CA THR A 235 15.29 -39.00 -8.55
C THR A 235 13.86 -38.82 -9.04
N GLU A 236 13.23 -39.90 -9.51
CA GLU A 236 11.83 -39.86 -9.96
C GLU A 236 10.88 -39.31 -8.88
N MET A 237 11.08 -39.71 -7.62
CA MET A 237 10.27 -39.23 -6.50
C MET A 237 10.45 -37.73 -6.25
N GLU A 238 11.69 -37.24 -6.26
CA GLU A 238 11.98 -35.82 -6.03
C GLU A 238 11.47 -34.94 -7.17
N TYR A 239 11.57 -35.40 -8.41
CA TYR A 239 11.04 -34.66 -9.56
C TYR A 239 9.51 -34.59 -9.53
N ARG A 240 8.86 -35.68 -9.09
CA ARG A 240 7.41 -35.69 -8.84
C ARG A 240 7.03 -34.67 -7.76
N ASP A 241 7.72 -34.66 -6.63
CA ASP A 241 7.45 -33.69 -5.56
C ASP A 241 7.64 -32.24 -6.03
N LEU A 242 8.68 -31.97 -6.83
CA LEU A 242 8.93 -30.66 -7.43
C LEU A 242 7.78 -30.25 -8.38
N CYS A 243 7.32 -31.16 -9.23
CA CYS A 243 6.18 -30.93 -10.14
C CYS A 243 4.89 -30.67 -9.37
N MET A 244 4.58 -31.48 -8.34
CA MET A 244 3.42 -31.27 -7.47
C MET A 244 3.50 -29.93 -6.76
N MET A 245 4.69 -29.52 -6.31
CA MET A 245 4.90 -28.22 -5.67
C MET A 245 4.59 -27.08 -6.66
N ALA A 246 5.09 -27.16 -7.90
CA ALA A 246 4.86 -26.16 -8.93
C ALA A 246 3.36 -25.93 -9.18
N VAL A 247 2.59 -27.00 -9.46
CA VAL A 247 1.16 -26.87 -9.77
C VAL A 247 0.31 -26.45 -8.57
N LYS A 248 0.72 -26.77 -7.34
CA LYS A 248 0.04 -26.30 -6.13
C LYS A 248 0.25 -24.80 -5.87
N TYR A 249 1.42 -24.27 -6.22
CA TYR A 249 1.67 -22.83 -6.16
C TYR A 249 0.98 -22.09 -7.32
N ASN A 250 1.04 -22.62 -8.54
CA ASN A 250 0.35 -22.08 -9.73
C ASN A 250 -0.11 -23.21 -10.67
N GLY A 251 -1.42 -23.39 -10.85
CA GLY A 251 -1.96 -24.48 -11.67
C GLY A 251 -1.50 -24.43 -13.13
N LEU A 252 -1.29 -23.24 -13.69
CA LEU A 252 -0.80 -23.05 -15.06
C LEU A 252 0.64 -23.51 -15.26
N ALA A 253 1.40 -23.82 -14.19
CA ALA A 253 2.72 -24.42 -14.30
C ALA A 253 2.68 -25.79 -15.00
N LEU A 254 1.50 -26.43 -15.07
CA LEU A 254 1.29 -27.68 -15.80
C LEU A 254 1.77 -27.60 -17.27
N GLN A 255 1.68 -26.43 -17.92
CA GLN A 255 2.12 -26.24 -19.31
C GLN A 255 3.60 -26.55 -19.54
N TYR A 256 4.42 -26.42 -18.49
CA TYR A 256 5.86 -26.63 -18.54
C TYR A 256 6.27 -28.05 -18.11
N ILE A 257 5.32 -28.84 -17.63
CA ILE A 257 5.58 -30.21 -17.17
C ILE A 257 5.29 -31.17 -18.32
N PRO A 258 6.25 -31.99 -18.75
CA PRO A 258 6.05 -32.89 -19.89
C PRO A 258 4.98 -33.93 -19.58
N ALA A 259 4.07 -34.15 -20.54
CA ALA A 259 3.11 -35.24 -20.51
C ALA A 259 3.84 -36.60 -20.50
N PRO A 260 3.23 -37.67 -19.94
CA PRO A 260 3.82 -39.00 -19.96
C PRO A 260 4.09 -39.46 -21.40
N GLN A 261 5.34 -39.83 -21.66
CA GLN A 261 5.79 -40.49 -22.89
C GLN A 261 6.37 -41.87 -22.52
N ASN A 262 6.31 -42.84 -23.44
CA ASN A 262 6.92 -44.16 -23.23
C ASN A 262 8.39 -43.99 -22.79
N GLY A 263 8.72 -44.41 -21.55
CA GLY A 263 10.07 -44.34 -20.99
C GLY A 263 10.48 -43.02 -20.30
N LYS A 264 9.53 -42.14 -19.92
CA LYS A 264 9.77 -40.88 -19.15
C LYS A 264 8.92 -40.86 -17.84
N PRO A 265 9.24 -40.01 -16.83
CA PRO A 265 9.18 -40.37 -15.38
C PRO A 265 7.80 -40.39 -14.70
N PHE A 266 6.70 -40.33 -15.44
CA PHE A 266 5.36 -40.25 -14.86
C PHE A 266 4.54 -41.49 -15.22
N SER A 267 4.01 -42.19 -14.22
CA SER A 267 2.90 -43.11 -14.44
C SER A 267 1.64 -42.35 -14.81
N THR A 268 0.74 -42.98 -15.57
CA THR A 268 -0.56 -42.40 -15.94
C THR A 268 -1.36 -41.98 -14.70
N GLU A 269 -1.29 -42.75 -13.61
CA GLU A 269 -1.96 -42.48 -12.34
C GLU A 269 -1.40 -41.24 -11.63
N TYR A 270 -0.07 -41.10 -11.59
CA TYR A 270 0.55 -39.92 -11.01
C TYR A 270 0.21 -38.67 -11.83
N TYR A 271 0.29 -38.74 -13.17
CA TYR A 271 -0.02 -37.60 -14.03
C TYR A 271 -1.48 -37.17 -13.89
N PHE A 272 -2.43 -38.11 -13.72
CA PHE A 272 -3.82 -37.79 -13.38
C PHE A 272 -3.90 -36.98 -12.08
N THR A 273 -3.20 -37.41 -11.02
CA THR A 273 -3.16 -36.71 -9.73
C THR A 273 -2.56 -35.32 -9.83
N LEU A 274 -1.48 -35.17 -10.60
CA LEU A 274 -0.83 -33.88 -10.89
C LEU A 274 -1.79 -32.93 -11.63
N CYS A 275 -2.43 -33.39 -12.70
CA CYS A 275 -3.38 -32.59 -13.47
C CYS A 275 -4.60 -32.20 -12.63
N LYS A 276 -5.12 -33.12 -11.80
CA LYS A 276 -6.21 -32.82 -10.87
C LYS A 276 -5.83 -31.71 -9.88
N ALA A 277 -4.62 -31.77 -9.32
CA ALA A 277 -4.13 -30.74 -8.42
C ALA A 277 -3.94 -29.39 -9.14
N ALA A 278 -3.45 -29.40 -10.38
CA ALA A 278 -3.32 -28.22 -11.21
C ALA A 278 -4.67 -27.56 -11.50
N VAL A 279 -5.65 -28.33 -11.98
CA VAL A 279 -7.02 -27.86 -12.29
C VAL A 279 -7.76 -27.39 -11.04
N GLY A 280 -7.58 -28.07 -9.90
CA GLY A 280 -8.15 -27.61 -8.63
C GLY A 280 -7.54 -26.29 -8.13
N LYS A 281 -6.28 -26.00 -8.50
CA LYS A 281 -5.61 -24.74 -8.17
C LYS A 281 -6.01 -23.63 -9.14
N ASP A 282 -6.03 -23.91 -10.42
CA ASP A 282 -6.40 -23.02 -11.52
C ASP A 282 -7.11 -23.83 -12.61
N ALA A 283 -8.42 -23.61 -12.77
CA ALA A 283 -9.25 -24.36 -13.70
C ALA A 283 -8.82 -24.20 -15.17
N GLU A 284 -8.16 -23.10 -15.53
CA GLU A 284 -7.64 -22.90 -16.88
C GLU A 284 -6.46 -23.83 -17.20
N ALA A 285 -5.85 -24.47 -16.19
CA ALA A 285 -4.85 -25.52 -16.41
C ALA A 285 -5.41 -26.71 -17.23
N LEU A 286 -6.74 -26.85 -17.30
CA LEU A 286 -7.42 -27.84 -18.13
C LEU A 286 -6.98 -27.77 -19.60
N GLN A 287 -6.60 -26.58 -20.10
CA GLN A 287 -6.11 -26.39 -21.47
C GLN A 287 -4.85 -27.21 -21.78
N TYR A 288 -4.02 -27.49 -20.76
CA TYR A 288 -2.74 -28.19 -20.89
C TYR A 288 -2.84 -29.70 -20.60
N VAL A 289 -4.03 -30.21 -20.29
CA VAL A 289 -4.25 -31.64 -20.11
C VAL A 289 -4.21 -32.34 -21.48
N VAL A 290 -3.35 -33.37 -21.57
CA VAL A 290 -2.89 -33.99 -22.83
C VAL A 290 -3.99 -34.49 -23.78
N ASN A 291 -5.11 -35.00 -23.26
CA ASN A 291 -6.19 -35.52 -24.10
C ASN A 291 -7.57 -35.41 -23.44
N ASP A 292 -8.61 -35.49 -24.26
CA ASP A 292 -10.01 -35.30 -23.85
C ASP A 292 -10.53 -36.40 -22.90
N GLU A 293 -10.02 -37.63 -22.98
CA GLU A 293 -10.39 -38.71 -22.06
C GLU A 293 -9.92 -38.39 -20.62
N LEU A 294 -8.68 -37.92 -20.49
CA LEU A 294 -8.12 -37.51 -19.21
C LEU A 294 -8.81 -36.24 -18.69
N LYS A 295 -9.11 -35.27 -19.56
CA LYS A 295 -9.93 -34.10 -19.19
C LYS A 295 -11.27 -34.52 -18.63
N LYS A 296 -12.00 -35.43 -19.30
CA LYS A 296 -13.29 -35.95 -18.81
C LYS A 296 -13.13 -36.55 -17.41
N LYS A 297 -12.16 -37.44 -17.21
CA LYS A 297 -11.87 -38.04 -15.89
C LYS A 297 -11.56 -36.99 -14.82
N ILE A 298 -10.80 -35.95 -15.14
CA ILE A 298 -10.46 -34.88 -14.20
C ILE A 298 -11.71 -34.06 -13.86
N ILE A 299 -12.47 -33.63 -14.89
CA ILE A 299 -13.71 -32.86 -14.73
C ILE A 299 -14.71 -33.65 -13.88
N ASP A 300 -14.88 -34.94 -14.12
CA ASP A 300 -15.78 -35.79 -13.32
C ASP A 300 -15.29 -35.92 -11.86
N SER A 301 -13.97 -35.88 -11.63
CA SER A 301 -13.37 -36.03 -10.29
C SER A 301 -13.29 -34.75 -9.45
N VAL A 302 -13.28 -33.58 -10.08
CA VAL A 302 -13.34 -32.24 -9.44
C VAL A 302 -14.77 -31.71 -9.46
N THR A 303 -15.59 -32.21 -10.39
CA THR A 303 -16.91 -31.73 -10.80
C THR A 303 -16.89 -30.48 -11.70
N PRO A 304 -17.78 -30.41 -12.70
CA PRO A 304 -17.93 -29.21 -13.53
C PRO A 304 -18.22 -27.93 -12.74
N PHE A 305 -19.03 -28.01 -11.68
CA PHE A 305 -19.40 -26.85 -10.87
C PHE A 305 -18.21 -26.22 -10.16
N GLU A 306 -17.31 -27.02 -9.58
CA GLU A 306 -16.11 -26.51 -8.92
C GLU A 306 -15.15 -25.88 -9.94
N ILE A 307 -15.02 -26.48 -11.12
CA ILE A 307 -14.18 -25.93 -12.21
C ILE A 307 -14.71 -24.56 -12.66
N LEU A 308 -16.01 -24.45 -12.96
CA LEU A 308 -16.63 -23.20 -13.38
C LEU A 308 -16.62 -22.13 -12.28
N ALA A 309 -16.73 -22.53 -11.01
CA ALA A 309 -16.62 -21.62 -9.87
C ALA A 309 -15.18 -21.09 -9.67
N ASN A 310 -14.17 -21.90 -10.00
CA ASN A 310 -12.77 -21.50 -9.93
C ASN A 310 -12.42 -20.54 -11.09
N SER A 311 -12.75 -20.90 -12.33
CA SER A 311 -12.66 -20.01 -13.49
C SER A 311 -13.71 -20.36 -14.55
N TYR A 312 -14.59 -19.42 -14.90
CA TYR A 312 -15.64 -19.66 -15.88
C TYR A 312 -15.09 -19.87 -17.29
N THR A 313 -13.99 -19.20 -17.64
CA THR A 313 -13.31 -19.32 -18.94
C THR A 313 -12.86 -20.76 -19.22
N ALA A 314 -12.66 -21.57 -18.16
CA ALA A 314 -12.28 -22.97 -18.28
C ALA A 314 -13.31 -23.80 -19.05
N ILE A 315 -14.57 -23.36 -19.16
CA ILE A 315 -15.60 -24.00 -20.00
C ILE A 315 -15.13 -24.20 -21.45
N ASN A 316 -14.30 -23.28 -21.96
CA ASN A 316 -13.75 -23.33 -23.32
C ASN A 316 -12.78 -24.49 -23.52
N TYR A 317 -12.28 -25.09 -22.43
CA TYR A 317 -11.33 -26.20 -22.46
C TYR A 317 -11.96 -27.56 -22.16
N PHE A 318 -13.28 -27.61 -21.95
CA PHE A 318 -14.02 -28.87 -21.81
C PHE A 318 -13.93 -29.66 -23.13
N PRO A 319 -13.88 -31.01 -23.08
CA PRO A 319 -13.94 -31.84 -24.27
C PRO A 319 -15.16 -31.53 -25.14
N LYS A 320 -14.97 -31.59 -26.47
CA LYS A 320 -16.11 -31.46 -27.40
C LYS A 320 -17.09 -32.61 -27.16
N GLY A 321 -18.35 -32.29 -26.91
CA GLY A 321 -19.38 -33.29 -26.61
C GLY A 321 -19.37 -33.80 -25.16
N TYR A 322 -18.78 -33.06 -24.22
CA TYR A 322 -18.95 -33.35 -22.78
C TYR A 322 -20.46 -33.40 -22.44
N GLU A 323 -20.89 -34.49 -21.81
CA GLU A 323 -22.30 -34.81 -21.61
C GLU A 323 -22.99 -33.76 -20.75
N ASN A 324 -24.16 -33.29 -21.20
CA ASN A 324 -25.01 -32.32 -20.50
C ASN A 324 -24.34 -30.98 -20.17
N LEU A 325 -23.29 -30.58 -20.88
CA LEU A 325 -22.56 -29.34 -20.61
C LEU A 325 -23.48 -28.11 -20.60
N ASP A 326 -24.40 -28.00 -21.57
CA ASP A 326 -25.35 -26.88 -21.63
C ASP A 326 -26.28 -26.83 -20.41
N GLU A 327 -26.76 -27.99 -19.94
CA GLU A 327 -27.63 -28.08 -18.75
C GLU A 327 -26.85 -27.75 -17.47
N ILE A 328 -25.62 -28.25 -17.36
CA ILE A 328 -24.70 -27.95 -16.26
C ILE A 328 -24.41 -26.46 -16.21
N ASN A 329 -24.08 -25.86 -17.36
CA ASN A 329 -23.77 -24.44 -17.46
C ASN A 329 -25.00 -23.60 -17.11
N TYR A 330 -26.18 -23.95 -17.64
CA TYR A 330 -27.44 -23.30 -17.28
C TYR A 330 -27.70 -23.35 -15.77
N LYS A 331 -27.56 -24.53 -15.15
CA LYS A 331 -27.75 -24.70 -13.70
C LYS A 331 -26.74 -23.89 -12.89
N PHE A 332 -25.46 -23.91 -13.28
CA PHE A 332 -24.41 -23.12 -12.63
C PHE A 332 -24.72 -21.63 -12.70
N LEU A 333 -24.94 -21.11 -13.92
CA LEU A 333 -25.20 -19.69 -14.15
C LEU A 333 -26.49 -19.24 -13.48
N SER A 334 -27.54 -20.07 -13.39
CA SER A 334 -28.80 -19.73 -12.71
C SER A 334 -28.63 -19.40 -11.22
N GLY A 335 -27.55 -19.85 -10.59
CA GLY A 335 -27.21 -19.52 -9.19
C GLY A 335 -26.40 -18.23 -9.01
N ILE A 336 -25.91 -17.62 -10.09
CA ILE A 336 -25.03 -16.45 -10.04
C ILE A 336 -25.86 -15.16 -9.90
N GLU A 337 -25.55 -14.37 -8.88
CA GLU A 337 -26.18 -13.07 -8.60
C GLU A 337 -25.18 -11.90 -8.76
N HIS A 338 -23.89 -12.19 -8.69
CA HIS A 338 -22.82 -11.21 -8.71
C HIS A 338 -21.80 -11.54 -9.81
N VAL A 339 -21.62 -10.62 -10.76
CA VAL A 339 -20.59 -10.72 -11.81
C VAL A 339 -19.52 -9.69 -11.49
N VAL A 340 -18.34 -10.16 -11.06
CA VAL A 340 -17.18 -9.32 -10.74
C VAL A 340 -16.29 -9.24 -11.97
N ILE A 341 -15.94 -8.03 -12.38
CA ILE A 341 -15.03 -7.77 -13.50
C ILE A 341 -13.79 -7.02 -13.06
N ALA A 342 -12.67 -7.28 -13.72
CA ALA A 342 -11.43 -6.51 -13.65
C ALA A 342 -10.71 -6.54 -15.01
N SER A 343 -9.92 -5.52 -15.33
CA SER A 343 -9.11 -5.52 -16.56
C SER A 343 -8.06 -6.63 -16.51
N ASN A 344 -7.74 -7.29 -17.62
CA ASN A 344 -6.83 -8.45 -17.65
C ASN A 344 -5.47 -8.17 -16.96
N GLY A 345 -4.87 -7.00 -17.24
CA GLY A 345 -3.60 -6.59 -16.60
C GLY A 345 -3.67 -6.40 -15.08
N ASN A 346 -4.82 -5.95 -14.57
CA ASN A 346 -5.00 -5.67 -13.14
C ASN A 346 -5.53 -6.89 -12.36
N ALA A 347 -6.29 -7.77 -13.01
CA ALA A 347 -6.78 -9.03 -12.45
C ALA A 347 -5.66 -9.98 -11.99
N GLN A 348 -4.45 -9.84 -12.55
CA GLN A 348 -3.29 -10.62 -12.13
C GLN A 348 -2.60 -10.07 -10.88
N GLN A 349 -2.90 -8.81 -10.51
CA GLN A 349 -2.36 -8.20 -9.30
C GLN A 349 -2.94 -8.88 -8.07
N LYS A 350 -2.06 -9.16 -7.11
CA LYS A 350 -2.42 -9.87 -5.87
C LYS A 350 -3.52 -9.15 -5.08
N GLU A 351 -3.49 -7.81 -5.05
CA GLU A 351 -4.50 -6.98 -4.37
C GLU A 351 -5.91 -7.17 -4.95
N ILE A 352 -6.03 -7.17 -6.28
CA ILE A 352 -7.31 -7.38 -6.97
C ILE A 352 -7.83 -8.80 -6.75
N ARG A 353 -6.94 -9.80 -6.81
CA ARG A 353 -7.29 -11.20 -6.50
C ARG A 353 -7.79 -11.36 -5.07
N ASP A 354 -7.07 -10.81 -4.10
CA ASP A 354 -7.44 -10.86 -2.69
C ASP A 354 -8.78 -10.13 -2.46
N SER A 355 -8.99 -8.98 -3.10
CA SER A 355 -10.24 -8.22 -3.07
C SER A 355 -11.42 -9.05 -3.57
N TYR A 356 -11.24 -9.73 -4.71
CA TYR A 356 -12.24 -10.64 -5.25
C TYR A 356 -12.56 -11.76 -4.26
N LEU A 357 -11.53 -12.42 -3.70
CA LEU A 357 -11.71 -13.50 -2.73
C LEU A 357 -12.48 -13.03 -1.48
N ALA A 358 -12.12 -11.88 -0.91
CA ALA A 358 -12.82 -11.32 0.25
C ALA A 358 -14.27 -10.93 -0.08
N TYR A 359 -14.51 -10.45 -1.31
CA TYR A 359 -15.86 -10.17 -1.79
C TYR A 359 -16.69 -11.47 -1.92
N ALA A 360 -16.21 -12.41 -2.73
CA ALA A 360 -16.89 -13.64 -3.12
C ALA A 360 -17.13 -14.58 -1.94
N ASN A 361 -16.19 -14.70 -1.00
CA ASN A 361 -16.28 -15.62 0.13
C ASN A 361 -17.15 -15.13 1.30
N LYS A 362 -17.79 -13.97 1.18
CA LYS A 362 -18.77 -13.54 2.19
C LYS A 362 -19.96 -14.49 2.20
N SER A 363 -20.46 -14.88 3.37
CA SER A 363 -21.53 -15.88 3.52
C SER A 363 -22.77 -15.66 2.64
N LYS A 364 -23.13 -14.40 2.34
CA LYS A 364 -24.26 -14.06 1.47
C LYS A 364 -24.00 -14.21 -0.04
N ARG A 365 -22.73 -14.32 -0.44
CA ARG A 365 -22.26 -14.26 -1.84
C ARG A 365 -21.49 -15.51 -2.28
N LYS A 366 -21.05 -16.32 -1.33
CA LYS A 366 -20.34 -17.57 -1.57
C LYS A 366 -21.19 -18.50 -2.45
N GLY A 367 -20.62 -18.97 -3.57
CA GLY A 367 -21.33 -19.79 -4.55
C GLY A 367 -22.30 -19.04 -5.46
N LYS A 368 -22.40 -17.71 -5.35
CA LYS A 368 -23.28 -16.84 -6.15
C LYS A 368 -22.52 -15.74 -6.90
N THR A 369 -21.19 -15.78 -6.84
CA THR A 369 -20.29 -14.78 -7.40
C THR A 369 -19.44 -15.43 -8.46
N LEU A 370 -19.32 -14.75 -9.60
CA LEU A 370 -18.51 -15.16 -10.74
C LEU A 370 -17.51 -14.06 -11.08
N PHE A 371 -16.26 -14.42 -11.38
CA PHE A 371 -15.26 -13.50 -11.91
C PHE A 371 -15.16 -13.65 -13.43
N ILE A 372 -15.10 -12.53 -14.14
CA ILE A 372 -14.94 -12.48 -15.60
C ILE A 372 -13.99 -11.33 -15.94
N TYR A 373 -13.10 -11.51 -16.91
CA TYR A 373 -12.30 -10.39 -17.42
C TYR A 373 -13.19 -9.34 -18.09
N SER A 374 -12.85 -8.06 -17.93
CA SER A 374 -13.66 -6.96 -18.48
C SER A 374 -13.88 -7.09 -19.99
N GLU A 375 -12.86 -7.61 -20.69
CA GLU A 375 -12.81 -7.86 -22.13
C GLU A 375 -13.79 -8.97 -22.57
N ASP A 376 -14.12 -9.91 -21.69
CA ASP A 376 -15.00 -11.05 -21.97
C ASP A 376 -16.47 -10.80 -21.53
N LEU A 377 -16.74 -9.68 -20.85
CA LEU A 377 -18.04 -9.39 -20.24
C LEU A 377 -19.19 -9.42 -21.26
N GLU A 378 -19.03 -8.75 -22.41
CA GLU A 378 -20.11 -8.66 -23.40
C GLU A 378 -20.43 -10.02 -24.03
N ASN A 379 -19.39 -10.81 -24.33
CA ASN A 379 -19.54 -12.17 -24.83
C ASN A 379 -20.31 -13.03 -23.81
N PHE A 380 -19.95 -12.91 -22.53
CA PHE A 380 -20.65 -13.59 -21.44
C PHE A 380 -22.13 -13.17 -21.33
N LEU A 381 -22.41 -11.88 -21.32
CA LEU A 381 -23.79 -11.37 -21.19
C LEU A 381 -24.64 -11.71 -22.41
N ASN A 382 -24.08 -11.66 -23.62
CA ASN A 382 -24.73 -12.11 -24.85
C ASN A 382 -25.09 -13.60 -24.77
N TYR A 383 -24.18 -14.43 -24.26
CA TYR A 383 -24.46 -15.84 -24.04
C TYR A 383 -25.60 -16.04 -23.02
N MET A 384 -25.56 -15.39 -21.85
CA MET A 384 -26.65 -15.46 -20.86
C MET A 384 -28.02 -15.09 -21.44
N ASN A 385 -28.07 -14.03 -22.26
CA ASN A 385 -29.29 -13.63 -22.96
C ASN A 385 -29.75 -14.70 -23.97
N SER A 386 -28.83 -15.32 -24.71
CA SER A 386 -29.15 -16.37 -25.69
C SER A 386 -29.81 -17.59 -25.04
N ILE A 387 -29.41 -17.94 -23.83
CA ILE A 387 -30.00 -19.03 -23.03
C ILE A 387 -31.15 -18.57 -22.11
N LYS A 388 -31.60 -17.32 -22.27
CA LYS A 388 -32.74 -16.71 -21.56
C LYS A 388 -32.60 -16.69 -20.03
N LEU A 389 -31.37 -16.60 -19.51
CA LEU A 389 -31.14 -16.39 -18.08
C LEU A 389 -31.24 -14.90 -17.74
N LEU A 390 -32.43 -14.50 -17.27
CA LEU A 390 -32.79 -13.10 -17.02
C LEU A 390 -32.83 -12.73 -15.53
N GLN A 391 -32.20 -13.52 -14.67
CA GLN A 391 -32.10 -13.21 -13.24
C GLN A 391 -31.39 -11.88 -12.99
N SER A 392 -31.77 -11.18 -11.91
CA SER A 392 -31.18 -9.88 -11.58
C SER A 392 -29.70 -10.01 -11.21
N LEU A 393 -28.83 -9.29 -11.91
CA LEU A 393 -27.38 -9.28 -11.71
C LEU A 393 -26.90 -8.00 -11.02
N ASN A 394 -25.89 -8.17 -10.18
CA ASN A 394 -25.04 -7.10 -9.68
C ASN A 394 -23.69 -7.12 -10.43
N LEU A 395 -23.46 -6.14 -11.29
CA LEU A 395 -22.19 -5.92 -11.95
C LEU A 395 -21.22 -5.22 -10.99
N VAL A 396 -20.18 -5.91 -10.58
CA VAL A 396 -19.17 -5.42 -9.62
C VAL A 396 -17.89 -5.12 -10.39
N MET A 397 -17.57 -3.83 -10.50
CA MET A 397 -16.38 -3.37 -11.21
C MET A 397 -15.24 -3.23 -10.20
N LEU A 398 -14.30 -4.16 -10.21
CA LEU A 398 -13.18 -4.25 -9.27
C LEU A 398 -11.89 -3.89 -10.00
N ASP A 399 -11.45 -2.65 -9.85
CA ASP A 399 -10.20 -2.18 -10.45
C ASP A 399 -9.66 -0.92 -9.79
N HIS A 400 -8.42 -0.57 -10.10
CA HIS A 400 -7.85 0.74 -9.81
C HIS A 400 -8.58 1.81 -10.63
N PHE A 401 -9.10 2.83 -9.96
CA PHE A 401 -9.79 3.94 -10.63
C PHE A 401 -8.76 4.85 -11.33
N GLN A 402 -8.89 5.00 -12.64
CA GLN A 402 -8.01 5.87 -13.42
C GLN A 402 -8.56 7.30 -13.42
N GLN A 403 -8.03 8.15 -12.55
CA GLN A 403 -8.53 9.53 -12.36
C GLN A 403 -8.47 10.39 -13.62
N TYR A 404 -7.43 10.23 -14.47
CA TYR A 404 -7.27 11.03 -15.69
C TYR A 404 -8.33 10.75 -16.76
N ASN A 405 -8.75 9.48 -16.89
CA ASN A 405 -9.70 9.04 -17.91
C ASN A 405 -11.11 8.75 -17.34
N GLU A 406 -11.28 8.90 -16.03
CA GLU A 406 -12.51 8.55 -15.29
C GLU A 406 -13.01 7.12 -15.55
N GLN A 407 -12.08 6.17 -15.69
CA GLN A 407 -12.39 4.78 -16.04
C GLN A 407 -12.20 3.82 -14.87
N ILE A 408 -13.02 2.78 -14.83
CA ILE A 408 -12.84 1.59 -13.99
C ILE A 408 -13.06 0.34 -14.84
N CYS A 409 -12.20 -0.66 -14.71
CA CYS A 409 -12.19 -1.84 -15.59
C CYS A 409 -12.08 -1.48 -17.10
N GLY A 410 -11.43 -0.36 -17.43
CA GLY A 410 -11.35 0.17 -18.80
C GLY A 410 -12.67 0.70 -19.36
N LYS A 411 -13.71 0.89 -18.53
CA LYS A 411 -15.02 1.39 -18.93
C LYS A 411 -15.29 2.75 -18.29
N ASN A 412 -15.75 3.71 -19.09
CA ASN A 412 -16.21 5.02 -18.63
C ASN A 412 -17.71 4.99 -18.33
N SER A 413 -18.31 6.15 -18.07
CA SER A 413 -19.73 6.26 -17.77
C SER A 413 -20.62 5.85 -18.96
N ASP A 414 -20.32 6.33 -20.18
CA ASP A 414 -21.04 5.98 -21.41
C ASP A 414 -21.04 4.46 -21.68
N ASP A 415 -19.91 3.79 -21.48
CA ASP A 415 -19.77 2.34 -21.64
C ASP A 415 -20.71 1.60 -20.68
N ILE A 416 -20.77 2.03 -19.42
CA ILE A 416 -21.64 1.44 -18.41
C ILE A 416 -23.11 1.70 -18.74
N ILE A 417 -23.47 2.89 -19.23
CA ILE A 417 -24.82 3.19 -19.70
C ILE A 417 -25.21 2.27 -20.85
N ASN A 418 -24.32 2.06 -21.83
CA ASN A 418 -24.56 1.17 -22.96
C ASN A 418 -24.79 -0.28 -22.51
N LEU A 419 -24.03 -0.76 -21.51
CA LEU A 419 -24.27 -2.06 -20.88
C LEU A 419 -25.66 -2.12 -20.23
N LEU A 420 -26.04 -1.10 -19.46
CA LEU A 420 -27.35 -1.05 -18.81
C LEU A 420 -28.52 -0.98 -19.81
N ARG A 421 -28.35 -0.31 -20.94
CA ARG A 421 -29.35 -0.29 -22.02
C ARG A 421 -29.51 -1.65 -22.68
N THR A 422 -28.39 -2.32 -22.96
CA THR A 422 -28.36 -3.57 -23.71
C THR A 422 -28.79 -4.76 -22.87
N TYR A 423 -28.38 -4.80 -21.60
CA TYR A 423 -28.55 -5.94 -20.71
C TYR A 423 -29.52 -5.61 -19.57
N LEU A 424 -30.80 -5.90 -19.79
CA LEU A 424 -31.90 -5.53 -18.89
C LEU A 424 -31.87 -6.22 -17.52
N ASN A 425 -31.14 -7.32 -17.41
CA ASN A 425 -30.98 -8.09 -16.18
C ASN A 425 -29.94 -7.47 -15.23
N ILE A 426 -29.13 -6.50 -15.66
CA ILE A 426 -28.25 -5.73 -14.78
C ILE A 426 -29.07 -4.66 -14.06
N ASN A 427 -29.28 -4.85 -12.75
CA ASN A 427 -30.08 -3.95 -11.90
C ASN A 427 -29.26 -3.30 -10.79
N ARG A 428 -27.99 -3.70 -10.63
CA ARG A 428 -27.08 -3.09 -9.68
C ARG A 428 -25.69 -2.96 -10.29
N VAL A 429 -25.06 -1.82 -10.06
CA VAL A 429 -23.65 -1.56 -10.37
C VAL A 429 -22.92 -1.21 -9.08
N THR A 430 -21.85 -1.95 -8.78
CA THR A 430 -20.98 -1.70 -7.63
C THR A 430 -19.58 -1.32 -8.13
N LEU A 431 -19.20 -0.06 -7.98
CA LEU A 431 -17.85 0.44 -8.25
C LEU A 431 -16.96 0.10 -7.04
N LEU A 432 -16.25 -1.02 -7.10
CA LEU A 432 -15.37 -1.51 -6.05
C LEU A 432 -13.93 -1.07 -6.32
N GLY A 433 -13.71 0.24 -6.26
CA GLY A 433 -12.40 0.87 -6.40
C GLY A 433 -12.25 2.05 -5.44
N CYS A 434 -11.00 2.42 -5.13
CA CYS A 434 -10.68 3.55 -4.28
C CYS A 434 -11.22 4.87 -4.86
N ALA A 435 -11.84 5.69 -4.01
CA ALA A 435 -12.33 7.03 -4.35
C ALA A 435 -13.26 7.10 -5.59
N THR A 436 -14.04 6.05 -5.83
CA THR A 436 -15.06 5.99 -6.91
C THR A 436 -16.26 6.91 -6.66
N ALA A 437 -16.41 7.42 -5.43
CA ALA A 437 -17.33 8.47 -5.03
C ALA A 437 -16.59 9.57 -4.26
N LYS A 438 -17.09 10.81 -4.29
CA LYS A 438 -16.62 11.92 -3.46
C LYS A 438 -17.81 12.70 -2.90
N SER A 439 -17.72 13.24 -1.68
CA SER A 439 -18.86 13.90 -1.01
C SER A 439 -18.45 15.08 -0.14
N LYS A 440 -19.29 16.12 -0.09
CA LYS A 440 -19.12 17.29 0.80
C LYS A 440 -19.65 16.99 2.22
N PRO A 441 -18.98 17.48 3.28
CA PRO A 441 -19.47 17.34 4.66
C PRO A 441 -20.76 18.13 4.90
N LEU A 442 -21.74 17.51 5.59
CA LEU A 442 -23.09 18.05 5.82
C LEU A 442 -23.10 19.26 6.77
N VAL A 443 -24.14 20.10 6.69
CA VAL A 443 -24.39 21.19 7.67
C VAL A 443 -24.62 20.63 9.08
N SER A 444 -25.27 19.46 9.21
CA SER A 444 -25.45 18.76 10.49
C SER A 444 -24.13 18.18 11.03
N GLU A 445 -23.24 17.71 10.15
CA GLU A 445 -21.89 17.28 10.53
C GLU A 445 -21.05 18.50 10.96
N LYS A 446 -21.13 19.61 10.23
CA LYS A 446 -20.51 20.89 10.62
C LYS A 446 -21.07 21.42 11.95
N ALA A 447 -22.37 21.28 12.19
CA ALA A 447 -23.01 21.66 13.45
C ALA A 447 -22.59 20.74 14.61
N LEU A 448 -22.45 19.43 14.35
CA LEU A 448 -21.90 18.48 15.31
C LEU A 448 -20.44 18.82 15.64
N PHE A 449 -19.61 19.13 14.65
CA PHE A 449 -18.24 19.60 14.86
C PHE A 449 -18.21 20.92 15.64
N THR A 450 -19.18 21.81 15.40
CA THR A 450 -19.34 23.07 16.15
C THR A 450 -19.77 22.81 17.60
N GLN A 451 -20.64 21.83 17.84
CA GLN A 451 -21.08 21.43 19.17
C GLN A 451 -19.94 20.75 19.96
N LEU A 452 -19.18 19.87 19.32
CA LEU A 452 -17.96 19.26 19.88
C LEU A 452 -16.91 20.34 20.21
N LYS A 453 -16.81 21.37 19.36
CA LYS A 453 -15.93 22.53 19.60
C LYS A 453 -16.41 23.40 20.78
N HIS A 454 -17.73 23.50 20.98
CA HIS A 454 -18.32 24.16 22.13
C HIS A 454 -18.11 23.38 23.44
N GLU A 455 -18.27 22.05 23.42
CA GLU A 455 -17.92 21.19 24.56
C GLU A 455 -16.42 21.28 24.89
N PHE A 456 -15.58 21.33 23.86
CA PHE A 456 -14.13 21.57 23.95
C PHE A 456 -13.76 22.91 24.59
N ASP A 457 -14.44 24.01 24.23
CA ASP A 457 -14.19 25.31 24.85
C ASP A 457 -14.69 25.38 26.31
N GLY A 458 -15.64 24.53 26.69
CA GLY A 458 -16.00 24.27 28.09
C GLY A 458 -14.86 23.58 28.86
N ILE A 459 -14.25 22.54 28.29
CA ILE A 459 -13.17 21.76 28.92
C ILE A 459 -11.90 22.58 29.15
N LYS A 460 -11.58 23.54 28.26
CA LYS A 460 -10.48 24.50 28.50
C LYS A 460 -10.66 25.33 29.78
N LYS A 461 -11.93 25.59 30.15
CA LYS A 461 -12.30 26.45 31.29
C LYS A 461 -12.51 25.65 32.58
N ASP A 462 -12.87 24.36 32.50
CA ASP A 462 -13.08 23.52 33.66
C ASP A 462 -11.77 23.25 34.43
N ALA A 463 -11.82 23.40 35.75
CA ALA A 463 -10.74 22.99 36.62
C ALA A 463 -10.76 21.46 36.78
N CYS A 464 -9.64 20.79 36.57
CA CYS A 464 -9.52 19.36 36.78
C CYS A 464 -8.14 19.00 37.31
N SER A 465 -8.10 17.92 38.10
CA SER A 465 -6.89 17.43 38.76
C SER A 465 -6.52 16.04 38.25
N LEU A 466 -5.24 15.69 38.29
CA LEU A 466 -4.75 14.34 37.97
C LEU A 466 -4.06 13.76 39.20
N VAL A 467 -4.34 12.51 39.52
CA VAL A 467 -3.68 11.76 40.60
C VAL A 467 -2.98 10.56 39.99
N LEU A 468 -1.68 10.43 40.23
CA LEU A 468 -0.90 9.25 39.86
C LEU A 468 -0.73 8.36 41.10
N SER A 469 -0.95 7.05 40.94
CA SER A 469 -0.80 6.09 42.03
C SER A 469 -0.28 4.75 41.50
N SER A 470 0.56 4.06 42.27
CA SER A 470 1.03 2.71 41.92
C SER A 470 -0.05 1.63 42.05
N LEU A 471 -1.12 1.92 42.80
CA LEU A 471 -2.27 1.03 43.02
C LEU A 471 -3.60 1.81 42.99
N PRO A 472 -4.74 1.14 42.75
CA PRO A 472 -6.06 1.76 42.88
C PRO A 472 -6.25 2.38 44.27
N LEU A 473 -6.69 3.63 44.33
CA LEU A 473 -6.94 4.32 45.61
C LEU A 473 -8.25 3.83 46.25
N GLU A 474 -8.20 3.56 47.56
CA GLU A 474 -9.40 3.27 48.35
C GLU A 474 -10.44 4.37 48.21
N GLU A 475 -11.71 3.97 48.13
CA GLU A 475 -12.81 4.88 47.82
C GLU A 475 -12.92 6.05 48.81
N LYS A 476 -12.72 5.80 50.11
CA LYS A 476 -12.69 6.85 51.14
C LYS A 476 -11.58 7.89 50.92
N LYS A 477 -10.41 7.48 50.42
CA LYS A 477 -9.28 8.38 50.16
C LYS A 477 -9.50 9.19 48.89
N ALA A 478 -9.97 8.56 47.82
CA ALA A 478 -10.29 9.23 46.57
C ALA A 478 -11.45 10.24 46.74
N SER A 479 -12.48 9.92 47.54
CA SER A 479 -13.56 10.86 47.88
C SER A 479 -13.04 12.06 48.67
N LYS A 480 -12.12 11.85 49.63
CA LYS A 480 -11.49 12.95 50.36
C LYS A 480 -10.69 13.88 49.45
N ILE A 481 -9.98 13.34 48.44
CA ILE A 481 -9.25 14.13 47.45
C ILE A 481 -10.23 14.96 46.60
N LEU A 482 -11.32 14.36 46.12
CA LEU A 482 -12.36 15.06 45.36
C LEU A 482 -13.02 16.19 46.16
N GLU A 483 -13.35 15.94 47.43
CA GLU A 483 -13.92 16.93 48.35
C GLU A 483 -12.95 18.09 48.61
N THR A 484 -11.65 17.79 48.70
CA THR A 484 -10.60 18.79 48.93
C THR A 484 -10.34 19.64 47.69
N GLN A 485 -10.31 19.02 46.50
CA GLN A 485 -10.05 19.72 45.23
C GLN A 485 -11.25 20.47 44.68
N LYS A 486 -12.48 20.04 45.02
CA LYS A 486 -13.75 20.57 44.50
C LYS A 486 -13.86 20.59 42.97
N ASN A 487 -13.05 19.78 42.28
CA ASN A 487 -12.93 19.69 40.84
C ASN A 487 -13.01 18.22 40.39
N PRO A 488 -13.50 17.93 39.17
CA PRO A 488 -13.35 16.62 38.56
C PRO A 488 -11.89 16.15 38.57
N THR A 489 -11.66 14.91 38.99
CA THR A 489 -10.31 14.37 39.18
C THR A 489 -10.14 13.08 38.39
N TYR A 490 -9.05 13.01 37.62
CA TYR A 490 -8.58 11.82 36.96
C TYR A 490 -7.60 11.08 37.87
N PHE A 491 -7.71 9.76 37.98
CA PHE A 491 -6.81 8.90 38.72
C PHE A 491 -6.19 7.91 37.73
N LEU A 492 -4.89 8.02 37.51
CA LEU A 492 -4.14 7.08 36.68
C LEU A 492 -3.36 6.14 37.59
N TYR A 493 -3.56 4.83 37.43
CA TYR A 493 -2.84 3.82 38.20
C TYR A 493 -2.55 2.58 37.38
N LYS A 494 -1.55 1.82 37.81
CA LYS A 494 -1.23 0.51 37.23
C LYS A 494 -1.94 -0.60 38.00
N ASN A 495 -2.63 -1.49 37.28
CA ASN A 495 -3.28 -2.67 37.85
C ASN A 495 -2.77 -3.91 37.10
N LYS A 496 -1.88 -4.68 37.73
CA LYS A 496 -1.12 -5.77 37.08
C LYS A 496 -0.34 -5.23 35.87
N ASP A 497 -0.61 -5.74 34.67
CA ASP A 497 0.05 -5.36 33.42
C ASP A 497 -0.69 -4.26 32.64
N GLU A 498 -1.79 -3.73 33.17
CA GLU A 498 -2.61 -2.69 32.52
C GLU A 498 -2.56 -1.35 33.24
N TYR A 499 -2.67 -0.25 32.49
CA TYR A 499 -2.82 1.10 33.04
C TYR A 499 -4.28 1.51 32.98
N ILE A 500 -4.83 1.98 34.10
CA ILE A 500 -6.23 2.40 34.19
C ILE A 500 -6.31 3.89 34.50
N LEU A 501 -7.02 4.62 33.63
CA LEU A 501 -7.43 5.99 33.83
C LEU A 501 -8.88 6.03 34.32
N GLU A 502 -9.06 6.46 35.56
CA GLU A 502 -10.36 6.60 36.21
C GLU A 502 -10.76 8.08 36.30
N TYR A 503 -11.92 8.45 35.76
CA TYR A 503 -12.47 9.80 35.91
C TYR A 503 -13.55 9.81 37.00
N ARG A 504 -13.47 10.78 37.93
CA ARG A 504 -14.49 11.01 38.95
C ARG A 504 -14.93 12.47 39.00
N ALA A 505 -16.24 12.70 39.16
CA ALA A 505 -16.83 14.05 39.30
C ALA A 505 -17.87 14.13 40.43
N SER A 506 -18.20 15.35 40.86
CA SER A 506 -19.24 15.63 41.85
C SER A 506 -20.60 15.09 41.38
N GLY A 507 -21.25 14.26 42.21
CA GLY A 507 -22.50 13.56 41.87
C GLY A 507 -22.36 12.04 41.68
N GLY A 508 -21.20 11.45 42.00
CA GLY A 508 -20.99 10.00 41.98
C GLY A 508 -20.68 9.42 40.59
N LYS A 509 -20.48 10.27 39.58
CA LYS A 509 -20.12 9.83 38.22
C LYS A 509 -18.68 9.31 38.22
N LYS A 510 -18.52 8.02 37.86
CA LYS A 510 -17.26 7.30 37.78
C LYS A 510 -17.16 6.59 36.43
N GLU A 511 -16.04 6.78 35.73
CA GLU A 511 -15.76 6.16 34.44
C GLU A 511 -14.33 5.59 34.45
N LEU A 512 -14.12 4.44 33.81
CA LEU A 512 -12.84 3.72 33.78
C LEU A 512 -12.41 3.48 32.33
N VAL A 513 -11.15 3.73 32.03
CA VAL A 513 -10.55 3.54 30.71
C VAL A 513 -9.21 2.81 30.86
N SER A 514 -9.00 1.73 30.10
CA SER A 514 -7.69 1.06 30.03
C SER A 514 -6.80 1.76 29.01
N LEU A 515 -5.51 1.90 29.28
CA LEU A 515 -4.54 2.61 28.44
C LEU A 515 -3.36 1.70 28.10
N SER A 516 -2.89 1.79 26.86
CA SER A 516 -1.63 1.18 26.44
C SER A 516 -0.43 1.97 26.99
N GLN A 517 0.74 1.31 27.05
CA GLN A 517 2.00 1.96 27.47
C GLN A 517 2.28 3.23 26.65
N LYS A 518 2.04 3.18 25.33
CA LYS A 518 2.27 4.31 24.43
C LYS A 518 1.40 5.53 24.77
N GLN A 519 0.14 5.31 25.16
CA GLN A 519 -0.76 6.39 25.57
C GLN A 519 -0.36 7.01 26.91
N VAL A 520 0.15 6.19 27.84
CA VAL A 520 0.70 6.67 29.11
C VAL A 520 1.97 7.51 28.87
N ASP A 521 2.86 7.04 28.01
CA ASP A 521 4.08 7.77 27.63
C ASP A 521 3.74 9.13 26.99
N GLN A 522 2.73 9.16 26.10
CA GLN A 522 2.21 10.38 25.50
C GLN A 522 1.66 11.35 26.55
N LEU A 523 0.85 10.87 27.49
CA LEU A 523 0.32 11.70 28.57
C LEU A 523 1.45 12.30 29.42
N PHE A 524 2.49 11.51 29.75
CA PHE A 524 3.65 12.00 30.49
C PHE A 524 4.48 13.03 29.72
N ASN A 525 4.58 12.89 28.40
CA ASN A 525 5.19 13.90 27.55
C ASN A 525 4.42 15.22 27.59
N VAL A 526 3.08 15.18 27.51
CA VAL A 526 2.22 16.39 27.57
C VAL A 526 2.23 17.03 28.97
N LEU A 527 2.39 16.22 30.02
CA LEU A 527 2.63 16.68 31.40
C LEU A 527 4.00 17.36 31.58
N GLY A 528 4.89 17.29 30.58
CA GLY A 528 6.25 17.84 30.65
C GLY A 528 7.19 17.02 31.53
N LYS A 529 6.86 15.75 31.81
CA LYS A 529 7.69 14.81 32.57
C LYS A 529 7.94 13.53 31.75
N PRO A 530 8.70 13.59 30.64
CA PRO A 530 9.05 12.40 29.87
C PRO A 530 9.78 11.39 30.78
N ASN A 531 9.40 10.11 30.72
CA ASN A 531 9.93 9.01 31.56
C ASN A 531 9.56 9.06 33.06
N HIS A 532 8.53 9.82 33.45
CA HIS A 532 8.06 9.82 34.84
C HIS A 532 7.56 8.44 35.27
N GLN A 533 7.98 7.99 36.45
CA GLN A 533 7.53 6.72 37.03
C GLN A 533 6.41 6.95 38.04
N PHE A 534 5.54 5.95 38.20
CA PHE A 534 4.52 5.97 39.25
C PHE A 534 5.18 5.98 40.65
N PRO A 535 4.58 6.66 41.64
CA PRO A 535 5.16 6.75 42.97
C PRO A 535 5.25 5.37 43.65
N GLU A 536 6.42 5.02 44.21
CA GLU A 536 6.68 3.72 44.85
C GLU A 536 5.73 3.45 46.05
N LYS A 537 5.36 4.49 46.81
CA LYS A 537 4.37 4.44 47.89
C LYS A 537 3.51 5.70 47.89
N GLY A 538 2.20 5.53 47.96
CA GLY A 538 1.24 6.65 48.05
C GLY A 538 0.74 7.15 46.69
N HIS A 539 0.38 8.43 46.61
CA HIS A 539 -0.16 9.07 45.40
C HIS A 539 0.44 10.46 45.19
N GLU A 540 0.60 10.87 43.93
CA GLU A 540 1.05 12.20 43.53
C GLU A 540 -0.15 12.96 42.93
N LEU A 541 -0.44 14.16 43.45
CA LEU A 541 -1.57 14.99 43.01
C LEU A 541 -1.08 16.19 42.19
N PHE A 542 -1.64 16.33 41.00
CA PHE A 542 -1.51 17.49 40.13
C PHE A 542 -2.81 18.29 40.19
N SER A 543 -2.84 19.32 41.03
CA SER A 543 -4.04 20.14 41.31
C SER A 543 -4.34 21.19 40.24
N SER A 544 -3.35 21.58 39.42
CA SER A 544 -3.49 22.57 38.36
C SER A 544 -2.89 22.07 37.06
N LEU A 545 -3.75 21.54 36.20
CA LEU A 545 -3.35 21.06 34.88
C LEU A 545 -3.38 22.18 33.85
N ASN A 546 -2.38 22.23 32.97
CA ASN A 546 -2.42 23.14 31.83
C ASN A 546 -3.45 22.66 30.80
N SER A 547 -3.90 23.56 29.93
CA SER A 547 -4.92 23.25 28.91
C SER A 547 -4.56 22.06 28.02
N LYS A 548 -3.28 21.86 27.69
CA LYS A 548 -2.82 20.73 26.86
C LYS A 548 -3.04 19.39 27.56
N VAL A 549 -2.71 19.28 28.84
CA VAL A 549 -2.92 18.06 29.63
C VAL A 549 -4.41 17.77 29.83
N LYS A 550 -5.22 18.81 30.06
CA LYS A 550 -6.69 18.65 30.16
C LYS A 550 -7.30 18.07 28.89
N ILE A 551 -6.82 18.57 27.74
CA ILE A 551 -7.25 18.12 26.41
C ILE A 551 -6.86 16.65 26.18
N GLU A 552 -5.63 16.27 26.52
CA GLU A 552 -5.15 14.89 26.37
C GLU A 552 -5.96 13.91 27.24
N LEU A 553 -6.19 14.24 28.52
CA LEU A 553 -7.00 13.42 29.42
C LEU A 553 -8.45 13.27 28.96
N TRP A 554 -9.03 14.32 28.36
CA TRP A 554 -10.37 14.25 27.79
C TRP A 554 -10.40 13.39 26.52
N ALA A 555 -9.42 13.51 25.64
CA ALA A 555 -9.35 12.72 24.40
C ALA A 555 -9.18 11.23 24.71
N LEU A 556 -8.31 10.88 25.67
CA LEU A 556 -8.16 9.51 26.17
C LEU A 556 -9.46 8.97 26.78
N ARG A 557 -10.20 9.80 27.52
CA ARG A 557 -11.51 9.43 28.08
C ARG A 557 -12.59 9.23 27.01
N THR A 558 -12.57 10.02 25.94
CA THR A 558 -13.63 10.07 24.92
C THR A 558 -13.51 8.97 23.87
N THR A 559 -12.28 8.58 23.53
CA THR A 559 -11.98 7.55 22.52
C THR A 559 -12.56 6.17 22.83
N MET A 560 -12.59 5.77 24.11
CA MET A 560 -13.17 4.48 24.53
C MET A 560 -14.69 4.48 24.75
N LEU A 561 -15.32 5.66 24.87
CA LEU A 561 -16.79 5.75 24.82
C LEU A 561 -17.33 5.58 23.40
N ALA A 562 -16.47 5.62 22.37
CA ALA A 562 -16.84 5.42 20.97
C ALA A 562 -16.71 3.96 20.49
N SER A 563 -16.00 3.09 21.22
CA SER A 563 -15.80 1.68 20.87
C SER A 563 -16.98 0.82 21.31
N PHE A 564 -18.10 0.89 20.60
CA PHE A 564 -19.26 0.02 20.83
C PHE A 564 -19.33 -1.13 19.82
N LYS A 565 -19.63 -2.35 20.29
CA LYS A 565 -20.02 -3.48 19.41
C LYS A 565 -21.28 -3.11 18.62
N SER A 566 -21.42 -3.63 17.39
CA SER A 566 -22.48 -3.29 16.43
C SER A 566 -23.92 -3.56 16.89
N ASN A 567 -24.09 -4.30 17.98
CA ASN A 567 -25.36 -4.63 18.63
C ASN A 567 -25.65 -3.80 19.91
N ASN A 568 -24.78 -2.84 20.26
CA ASN A 568 -25.00 -1.95 21.39
C ASN A 568 -26.13 -0.94 21.10
N SER A 569 -27.06 -0.78 22.04
CA SER A 569 -28.24 0.09 21.88
C SER A 569 -27.89 1.57 21.70
N THR A 570 -26.85 2.06 22.35
CA THR A 570 -26.38 3.46 22.23
C THR A 570 -25.73 3.71 20.87
N TYR A 571 -24.98 2.72 20.35
CA TYR A 571 -24.43 2.77 18.99
C TYR A 571 -25.53 2.75 17.94
N GLN A 572 -26.55 1.89 18.08
CA GLN A 572 -27.68 1.84 17.15
C GLN A 572 -28.53 3.13 17.18
N GLN A 573 -28.71 3.74 18.35
CA GLN A 573 -29.39 5.04 18.50
C GLN A 573 -28.59 6.21 17.91
N ARG A 574 -27.24 6.18 18.00
CA ARG A 574 -26.36 7.24 17.47
C ARG A 574 -25.93 7.03 16.02
N LYS A 575 -26.21 5.86 15.43
CA LYS A 575 -25.92 5.53 14.02
C LYS A 575 -26.69 6.42 13.03
N SER A 576 -27.82 6.99 13.45
CA SER A 576 -28.59 7.98 12.68
C SER A 576 -27.90 9.35 12.54
N ILE A 577 -26.80 9.58 13.26
CA ILE A 577 -26.07 10.86 13.29
C ILE A 577 -24.95 10.91 12.22
N PHE A 578 -24.59 9.77 11.60
CA PHE A 578 -23.59 9.67 10.53
C PHE A 578 -24.23 9.11 9.24
N PRO A 579 -24.90 9.94 8.42
CA PRO A 579 -25.84 9.46 7.41
C PRO A 579 -25.18 8.79 6.20
N PHE A 580 -23.92 9.12 5.88
CA PHE A 580 -23.29 8.68 4.63
C PHE A 580 -22.67 7.27 4.70
N LEU A 581 -22.42 6.74 5.91
CA LEU A 581 -21.80 5.42 6.10
C LEU A 581 -22.81 4.26 6.06
N THR A 582 -24.09 4.57 5.89
CA THR A 582 -25.15 3.56 5.80
C THR A 582 -25.63 3.37 4.37
N LYS A 583 -25.61 2.11 3.91
CA LYS A 583 -26.31 1.60 2.72
C LYS A 583 -27.67 2.30 2.55
N GLY A 584 -27.73 3.31 1.71
CA GLY A 584 -28.95 4.04 1.33
C GLY A 584 -29.08 4.04 -0.19
N VAL A 585 -30.33 4.00 -0.67
CA VAL A 585 -30.64 4.28 -2.08
C VAL A 585 -30.47 5.78 -2.26
N LEU A 586 -29.55 6.20 -3.14
CA LEU A 586 -29.36 7.61 -3.50
C LEU A 586 -30.70 8.18 -4.01
N GLN A 587 -31.27 9.14 -3.29
CA GLN A 587 -32.41 9.92 -3.76
C GLN A 587 -31.93 11.08 -4.63
N PRO A 588 -32.77 11.66 -5.50
CA PRO A 588 -32.41 12.83 -6.31
C PRO A 588 -31.83 14.00 -5.49
N GLU A 589 -32.30 14.18 -4.24
CA GLU A 589 -31.76 15.20 -3.33
C GLU A 589 -30.33 14.91 -2.82
N ASP A 590 -29.84 13.67 -2.94
CA ASP A 590 -28.49 13.29 -2.51
C ASP A 590 -27.41 13.66 -3.54
N ILE A 591 -27.78 14.00 -4.78
CA ILE A 591 -26.84 14.40 -5.84
C ILE A 591 -26.07 15.65 -5.46
N GLU A 592 -26.73 16.62 -4.81
CA GLU A 592 -26.09 17.87 -4.35
C GLU A 592 -24.97 17.62 -3.34
N LYS A 593 -24.99 16.45 -2.68
CA LYS A 593 -24.00 16.02 -1.68
C LYS A 593 -22.78 15.38 -2.32
N LEU A 594 -22.89 14.90 -3.56
CA LEU A 594 -21.79 14.30 -4.30
C LEU A 594 -20.92 15.38 -4.97
N GLU A 595 -19.61 15.28 -4.78
CA GLU A 595 -18.64 15.98 -5.60
C GLU A 595 -18.43 15.24 -6.93
N GLU A 596 -17.73 15.90 -7.86
CA GLU A 596 -17.42 15.32 -9.17
C GLU A 596 -16.65 14.01 -9.00
N SER A 597 -17.27 12.93 -9.44
CA SER A 597 -16.82 11.55 -9.31
C SER A 597 -17.57 10.66 -10.31
N LEU A 598 -17.00 9.49 -10.61
CA LEU A 598 -17.63 8.52 -11.53
C LEU A 598 -19.05 8.13 -11.07
N LEU A 599 -19.27 7.94 -9.75
CA LEU A 599 -20.59 7.60 -9.22
C LEU A 599 -21.63 8.70 -9.52
N LYS A 600 -21.26 9.98 -9.37
CA LYS A 600 -22.16 11.11 -9.62
C LYS A 600 -22.48 11.23 -11.11
N LYS A 601 -21.47 11.11 -11.96
CA LYS A 601 -21.61 11.15 -13.42
C LYS A 601 -22.55 10.06 -13.92
N LEU A 602 -22.33 8.81 -13.48
CA LEU A 602 -23.22 7.68 -13.78
C LEU A 602 -24.65 7.91 -13.32
N PHE A 603 -24.85 8.44 -12.11
CA PHE A 603 -26.19 8.73 -11.62
C PHE A 603 -26.92 9.74 -12.53
N LEU A 604 -26.24 10.83 -12.89
CA LEU A 604 -26.80 11.87 -13.76
C LEU A 604 -27.11 11.33 -15.15
N GLU A 605 -26.20 10.57 -15.75
CA GLU A 605 -26.40 9.97 -17.07
C GLU A 605 -27.54 8.96 -17.10
N ILE A 606 -27.67 8.09 -16.08
CA ILE A 606 -28.80 7.16 -15.96
C ILE A 606 -30.12 7.94 -15.87
N THR A 607 -30.15 8.99 -15.03
CA THR A 607 -31.36 9.81 -14.84
C THR A 607 -31.76 10.56 -16.11
N ASN A 608 -30.78 10.96 -16.92
CA ASN A 608 -31.00 11.65 -18.19
C ASN A 608 -31.22 10.71 -19.38
N THR A 609 -31.14 9.38 -19.19
CA THR A 609 -31.33 8.39 -20.26
C THR A 609 -32.76 7.85 -20.24
N PRO A 610 -33.68 8.32 -21.12
CA PRO A 610 -35.10 7.97 -21.08
C PRO A 610 -35.38 6.48 -21.34
N ASP A 611 -34.44 5.77 -21.97
CA ASP A 611 -34.55 4.34 -22.26
C ASP A 611 -34.35 3.45 -21.01
N ILE A 612 -33.75 3.98 -19.94
CA ILE A 612 -33.54 3.25 -18.68
C ILE A 612 -34.66 3.62 -17.69
N GLN A 613 -35.82 2.98 -17.84
CA GLN A 613 -36.99 3.23 -16.99
C GLN A 613 -37.06 2.31 -15.75
N ARG A 614 -36.14 1.35 -15.64
CA ARG A 614 -36.10 0.38 -14.55
C ARG A 614 -35.23 0.88 -13.38
N PRO A 615 -35.51 0.47 -12.13
CA PRO A 615 -34.70 0.89 -10.99
C PRO A 615 -33.29 0.29 -11.07
N ILE A 616 -32.26 1.15 -11.05
CA ILE A 616 -30.86 0.74 -10.99
C ILE A 616 -30.29 1.14 -9.62
N THR A 617 -29.70 0.17 -8.91
CA THR A 617 -28.97 0.45 -7.66
C THR A 617 -27.51 0.75 -7.98
N LEU A 618 -27.01 1.92 -7.60
CA LEU A 618 -25.59 2.25 -7.68
C LEU A 618 -24.92 2.15 -6.30
N LYS A 619 -23.65 1.76 -6.29
CA LYS A 619 -22.80 1.78 -5.10
C LYS A 619 -21.37 2.17 -5.47
N GLY A 620 -20.83 3.19 -4.82
CA GLY A 620 -19.40 3.56 -4.87
C GLY A 620 -18.85 3.74 -3.46
N TYR A 621 -17.54 3.96 -3.35
CA TYR A 621 -16.84 4.15 -2.07
C TYR A 621 -16.05 5.47 -2.08
N THR A 622 -16.11 6.20 -0.97
CA THR A 622 -15.44 7.50 -0.80
C THR A 622 -14.01 7.40 -0.25
N GLN A 623 -13.64 6.23 0.28
CA GLN A 623 -12.37 5.99 0.98
C GLN A 623 -11.51 4.96 0.24
N GLY A 624 -10.22 4.90 0.60
CA GLY A 624 -9.35 3.80 0.21
C GLY A 624 -9.86 2.49 0.78
N ILE A 625 -9.76 1.39 0.01
CA ILE A 625 -10.27 0.07 0.37
C ILE A 625 -9.09 -0.85 0.69
N TYR A 626 -9.14 -1.55 1.81
CA TYR A 626 -8.13 -2.53 2.22
C TYR A 626 -8.76 -3.90 2.39
N VAL A 627 -8.04 -4.94 2.02
CA VAL A 627 -8.55 -6.31 2.03
C VAL A 627 -8.04 -7.09 3.23
N ASP A 628 -8.97 -7.75 3.91
CA ASP A 628 -8.74 -8.78 4.90
C ASP A 628 -9.17 -10.13 4.34
N VAL A 629 -8.19 -10.90 3.86
CA VAL A 629 -8.46 -12.21 3.27
C VAL A 629 -8.79 -13.24 4.36
N GLN A 630 -8.24 -13.10 5.56
CA GLN A 630 -8.48 -14.05 6.66
C GLN A 630 -9.92 -13.99 7.16
N ASN A 631 -10.44 -12.78 7.33
CA ASN A 631 -11.80 -12.56 7.83
C ASN A 631 -12.84 -12.32 6.72
N ASN A 632 -12.41 -12.33 5.45
CA ASN A 632 -13.22 -12.01 4.27
C ASN A 632 -13.96 -10.68 4.44
N ARG A 633 -13.19 -9.60 4.65
CA ARG A 633 -13.69 -8.24 4.96
C ARG A 633 -12.91 -7.16 4.21
N PHE A 634 -13.56 -6.01 4.08
CA PHE A 634 -12.93 -4.78 3.61
C PHE A 634 -12.85 -3.81 4.78
N TYR A 635 -11.71 -3.13 4.92
CA TYR A 635 -11.54 -1.95 5.75
C TYR A 635 -11.52 -0.70 4.86
N PHE A 636 -11.85 0.45 5.44
CA PHE A 636 -11.90 1.72 4.72
C PHE A 636 -11.07 2.76 5.49
N SER A 637 -10.21 3.51 4.80
CA SER A 637 -9.32 4.52 5.40
C SER A 637 -9.16 5.72 4.47
N ASP A 638 -8.89 6.88 5.07
CA ASP A 638 -8.61 8.13 4.37
C ASP A 638 -7.12 8.26 3.95
N THR A 639 -6.23 7.36 4.40
CA THR A 639 -4.78 7.41 4.13
C THR A 639 -4.29 6.22 3.31
N ASN A 640 -3.40 6.42 2.34
CA ASN A 640 -2.87 5.35 1.48
C ASN A 640 -1.89 4.45 2.28
N ILE A 641 -2.35 3.31 2.81
CA ILE A 641 -1.56 2.47 3.75
C ILE A 641 -0.56 1.56 3.01
N TYR A 642 -0.69 1.39 1.69
CA TYR A 642 0.25 0.59 0.88
C TYR A 642 1.49 1.41 0.51
N SER A 643 2.27 1.85 1.51
CA SER A 643 3.39 2.77 1.29
C SER A 643 4.61 2.18 0.55
N GLN A 644 4.69 0.85 0.35
CA GLN A 644 5.85 0.17 -0.29
C GLN A 644 5.48 -1.14 -1.04
N GLY A 645 4.40 -1.14 -1.80
CA GLY A 645 3.96 -2.30 -2.59
C GLY A 645 3.19 -3.36 -1.78
N TYR A 646 2.18 -3.96 -2.40
CA TYR A 646 1.31 -4.98 -1.80
C TYR A 646 2.06 -6.32 -1.63
N SER A 647 2.76 -6.50 -0.50
CA SER A 647 3.66 -7.66 -0.32
C SER A 647 3.05 -8.85 0.45
N GLN A 648 2.04 -8.70 1.32
CA GLN A 648 1.47 -9.82 2.09
C GLN A 648 -0.02 -9.68 2.44
N SER A 649 -0.68 -10.85 2.60
CA SER A 649 -1.98 -10.98 3.27
C SER A 649 -1.77 -10.55 4.72
N LEU A 650 -2.29 -9.37 5.06
CA LEU A 650 -2.40 -8.93 6.45
C LEU A 650 -3.29 -9.96 7.15
N PHE A 651 -2.74 -10.72 8.09
CA PHE A 651 -3.18 -10.83 9.48
C PHE A 651 -2.41 -11.99 10.16
N ALA A 652 -2.05 -11.78 11.42
CA ALA A 652 -1.73 -12.83 12.37
C ALA A 652 -2.90 -12.87 13.37
N THR A 653 -3.37 -14.07 13.70
CA THR A 653 -4.22 -14.35 14.87
C THR A 653 -3.36 -14.26 16.15
N SER A 654 -3.81 -13.82 17.33
CA SER A 654 -5.00 -14.23 18.08
C SER A 654 -5.32 -13.26 19.24
N GLU A 655 -6.61 -13.21 19.59
CA GLU A 655 -7.23 -12.93 20.91
C GLU A 655 -7.25 -11.52 21.52
N GLU A 656 -8.51 -11.14 21.79
CA GLU A 656 -9.11 -10.22 22.77
C GLU A 656 -8.67 -8.75 22.91
N SER A 657 -9.73 -7.93 22.84
CA SER A 657 -9.88 -6.57 23.36
C SER A 657 -9.17 -5.43 22.61
N ILE A 658 -10.00 -4.70 21.85
CA ILE A 658 -9.83 -3.30 21.44
C ILE A 658 -8.66 -3.05 20.46
N ASP A 659 -9.00 -2.58 19.26
CA ASP A 659 -8.01 -2.25 18.23
C ASP A 659 -7.29 -0.93 18.59
N ASP A 660 -6.13 -1.07 19.23
CA ASP A 660 -5.24 0.04 19.61
C ASP A 660 -4.88 0.96 18.43
N LYS A 661 -4.88 0.46 17.19
CA LYS A 661 -4.61 1.30 16.01
C LYS A 661 -5.81 2.18 15.66
N GLU A 662 -7.03 1.64 15.72
CA GLU A 662 -8.25 2.43 15.52
C GLU A 662 -8.44 3.48 16.62
N LEU A 663 -8.17 3.12 17.87
CA LEU A 663 -8.22 4.06 18.98
C LEU A 663 -7.16 5.16 18.86
N THR A 664 -5.92 4.80 18.49
CA THR A 664 -4.85 5.78 18.26
C THR A 664 -5.20 6.72 17.09
N ALA A 665 -5.78 6.20 16.01
CA ALA A 665 -6.18 7.02 14.86
C ALA A 665 -7.39 7.93 15.18
N LEU A 666 -8.34 7.46 15.98
CA LEU A 666 -9.46 8.28 16.46
C LEU A 666 -8.97 9.36 17.44
N HIS A 667 -8.08 8.99 18.37
CA HIS A 667 -7.43 9.90 19.31
C HIS A 667 -6.71 11.03 18.58
N ASN A 668 -5.87 10.68 17.61
CA ASN A 668 -5.11 11.66 16.82
C ASN A 668 -6.03 12.57 15.98
N ARG A 669 -7.12 12.03 15.42
CA ARG A 669 -8.11 12.84 14.68
C ARG A 669 -8.84 13.83 15.58
N LEU A 670 -9.21 13.41 16.80
CA LEU A 670 -9.82 14.29 17.79
C LEU A 670 -8.85 15.40 18.18
N LEU A 671 -7.58 15.07 18.47
CA LEU A 671 -6.56 16.08 18.78
C LEU A 671 -6.35 17.06 17.62
N ALA A 672 -6.20 16.57 16.38
CA ALA A 672 -6.03 17.42 15.20
C ALA A 672 -7.21 18.38 14.98
N ALA A 673 -8.45 17.87 15.12
CA ALA A 673 -9.66 18.68 15.03
C ALA A 673 -9.75 19.74 16.16
N MET A 674 -9.23 19.43 17.35
CA MET A 674 -9.25 20.31 18.52
C MET A 674 -8.20 21.42 18.47
N PHE A 675 -7.02 21.16 17.89
CA PHE A 675 -5.94 22.15 17.77
C PHE A 675 -6.02 23.02 16.51
N GLY A 676 -7.00 22.77 15.64
CA GLY A 676 -7.32 23.65 14.51
C GLY A 676 -6.31 23.59 13.37
N GLU A 677 -5.72 22.41 13.12
CA GLU A 677 -4.93 22.18 11.92
C GLU A 677 -5.84 21.57 10.84
N GLU A 678 -5.90 22.21 9.67
CA GLU A 678 -6.52 21.63 8.49
C GLU A 678 -5.92 20.25 8.20
N ILE A 679 -6.80 19.29 7.93
CA ILE A 679 -6.45 17.92 7.55
C ILE A 679 -5.76 17.99 6.18
N GLY A 680 -4.44 18.15 6.21
CA GLY A 680 -3.57 18.23 5.04
C GLY A 680 -2.18 17.72 5.38
N SER A 681 -1.95 16.44 5.11
CA SER A 681 -0.68 15.71 5.26
C SER A 681 -0.13 15.58 6.70
N GLU A 682 0.20 14.35 7.06
CA GLU A 682 0.67 13.90 8.39
C GLU A 682 2.06 14.46 8.80
N THR A 683 2.54 15.52 8.17
CA THR A 683 3.96 15.93 8.27
C THR A 683 4.25 16.96 9.37
N LYS A 684 3.25 17.56 10.03
CA LYS A 684 3.48 18.59 11.06
C LYS A 684 3.40 18.15 12.52
N TYR A 685 2.91 16.95 12.83
CA TYR A 685 2.89 16.47 14.22
C TYR A 685 4.24 15.95 14.75
N LYS A 686 5.20 15.64 13.86
CA LYS A 686 6.56 15.24 14.27
C LYS A 686 7.35 16.36 14.93
N SER A 687 7.03 17.64 14.69
CA SER A 687 7.77 18.76 15.26
C SER A 687 7.30 19.19 16.65
N LEU A 688 6.12 18.73 17.11
CA LEU A 688 5.66 18.94 18.49
C LEU A 688 6.16 17.87 19.47
N ILE A 689 6.67 16.76 18.94
CA ILE A 689 7.28 15.68 19.72
C ILE A 689 8.78 15.90 19.63
N GLY A 690 9.35 16.54 20.65
CA GLY A 690 10.80 16.74 20.76
C GLY A 690 11.54 15.44 20.43
N THR A 691 12.26 15.46 19.32
CA THR A 691 13.14 14.37 18.93
C THR A 691 14.26 14.26 19.95
N THR A 692 14.25 13.20 20.75
CA THR A 692 15.50 12.58 21.21
C THR A 692 15.76 11.37 20.33
N MET A 693 16.34 11.63 19.15
CA MET A 693 17.28 10.70 18.55
C MET A 693 18.65 11.37 18.56
N ASP A 694 19.48 10.95 19.50
CA ASP A 694 20.94 10.89 19.39
C ASP A 694 21.35 9.61 20.13
N LYS A 695 21.86 8.57 19.47
CA LYS A 695 23.26 8.39 19.03
C LYS A 695 24.28 8.87 20.08
N SER A 696 24.81 7.95 20.88
CA SER A 696 26.19 7.43 20.75
C SER A 696 26.71 6.78 22.05
N SER A 697 27.18 5.53 21.92
CA SER A 697 28.41 4.94 22.49
C SER A 697 28.83 5.21 23.95
N ASN A 698 28.96 4.15 24.76
CA ASN A 698 30.24 3.53 25.18
C ASN A 698 30.11 2.68 26.46
N ASN A 699 30.83 1.55 26.46
CA ASN A 699 31.27 0.72 27.60
C ASN A 699 30.14 0.06 28.41
N SER A 700 30.07 -1.27 28.56
CA SER A 700 31.12 -2.27 28.82
C SER A 700 30.77 -3.64 28.27
#